data_AF-A0AA35TRP6-F1
#
_entry.id   AF-A0AA35TRP6-F1
#
_cell.length_a   1.000
_cell.length_b   1.000
_cell.length_c   1.000
_cell.angle_alpha   90.00
_cell.angle_beta   90.00
_cell.angle_gamma   90.00
#
_symmetry.space_group_name_H-M   'P 1'
#
loop_
_entity.id
_entity.type
_entity.pdbx_description
1 polymer ?
#
loop_
_entity_poly.entity_id
_entity_poly.type
_entity_poly.pdbx_seq_one_letter_code
_entity_poly.pdbx_strand_id
1 'polypeptide(L)'
;MDARAERSEEMVPLQEESAYDGAGRTSSPSHDVCKFVCGLFVITLLVTALFGGGLFTGYGAICDRHRTCKCTGGANSVTAKWGGEVNGTGSGTAVPVSKWLDDEMKAGNIRENLRELTAKPHIAGNVSDMEVAMLIYNRWKGYKTFDRVELANYTVLLQYPGNSSSPNRLELRESGGKVVYTAATRQEKPLLPQERDPSVAPPFNAYSGTGNVSGPLVYVNYGRLEDFYYLNTTLNISLDGHICIIRYGKIYRGDKSRVVVLESSSTLTPRIMPPEMVPLVFPNGTSLPPSGVQRGSLFQRNGDPLTPGVPAIPGIFRRDYEEDVVKKGYAPSIPVQPISYGDAIHFMNQLTEYRAPVNWTGQLNMFYYCILQSPTNTNEIYLEVNNYLVHRNITNVIATVYGSVEPDRYVLLGNHHDAWTFGAVDPNSGTAVLMELARALSDLRSKDWRPGRTILLCSWDAEEYGLIGSYEWTEEHAKILGANAVAYLNVDVAVGGVYSFNAAATPLLIQPIYTATKTTKCPNKGFATVYDEWLHYQPNPTNSAPQVPGLGSGSDYTPFLQGFGITCSDMNYRYFDPVGYPVYHSVHDNFFYEANLRTRPSPTTQPWVCVGDYSTALTNIMAGLVEEYGEVLSSQNISLDYLNSSIREFTMSAECLWEELQKVSGDPSDLSRVRRLNDQLMQLERAFIVPEGLPGRPYYKHVVYAPSSVNQYGSSLFPGVSDAIFAAMEWGRSWDLLREQLDLVRVHILYDSQIMTQSLDNTIAFTTVGKDIEDLKQWTSCSGQHFEPPEFVQPSQSEVCSPTLHEANSKCTDVHLTYTEHPPSSGDYRPLRPKYGTYEYLPPQRWLSALQYGAVVFLYHPCTPPDQVSQLKQLARSCLWRHFVSPYPLLDSEWPMAVVSWGCVLRVKWVESEAIKKWVESHALRTPQTAEFANDGTYDEGLIQPADKVELNGDEAVCPSPPPPTTILPSSTNTHTNTTNTSKPTCPNTATSTNSSHNKTDSDCSLPPTPTFNPAPASNLPLHHHFGYTVLMCVAGAALLLVILVSALNLCCCSATRRRRRRARYKSVSKFFPFSYGEQLDADGGSDGVSVAIPEYGLPKSGRAEREMLLNDSDEDEI
;
A
#
# COMPACT_ATOMS: atom_id res chain seq x y z
N MET A 1 -23.32 63.75 -13.01
CA MET A 1 -23.70 64.74 -12.00
C MET A 1 -23.92 64.02 -10.68
N ASP A 2 -23.89 64.80 -9.60
CA ASP A 2 -23.49 64.36 -8.26
C ASP A 2 -24.49 63.47 -7.51
N ALA A 3 -24.01 62.86 -6.42
CA ALA A 3 -24.73 61.91 -5.60
C ALA A 3 -25.36 62.54 -4.34
N ARG A 4 -26.49 61.97 -3.89
CA ARG A 4 -27.10 61.95 -2.54
C ARG A 4 -28.60 61.62 -2.67
N ALA A 5 -29.33 61.08 -1.69
CA ALA A 5 -29.01 60.24 -0.53
C ALA A 5 -30.34 59.75 0.11
N GLU A 6 -30.26 58.87 1.11
CA GLU A 6 -31.34 58.48 2.05
C GLU A 6 -32.54 57.70 1.43
N ARG A 7 -32.88 56.49 1.89
CA ARG A 7 -33.52 56.09 3.18
C ARG A 7 -34.89 56.76 3.41
N SER A 8 -35.94 56.07 3.88
CA SER A 8 -36.21 54.62 4.03
C SER A 8 -37.62 54.45 4.61
N GLU A 9 -38.40 53.43 4.23
CA GLU A 9 -39.43 52.84 5.11
C GLU A 9 -39.91 51.46 4.61
N GLU A 10 -40.55 50.70 5.49
CA GLU A 10 -40.92 49.29 5.31
C GLU A 10 -42.43 49.10 5.05
N MET A 11 -42.81 48.10 4.24
CA MET A 11 -43.79 47.07 4.67
C MET A 11 -43.98 45.92 3.66
N VAL A 12 -44.42 44.78 4.19
CA VAL A 12 -44.53 43.40 3.65
C VAL A 12 -45.72 42.76 4.43
N PRO A 13 -46.45 41.69 4.03
CA PRO A 13 -46.35 40.76 2.87
C PRO A 13 -47.68 40.61 2.04
N LEU A 14 -47.73 39.56 1.20
CA LEU A 14 -48.83 38.56 0.97
C LEU A 14 -49.14 38.33 -0.54
N GLN A 15 -49.63 37.18 -1.04
CA GLN A 15 -49.45 35.74 -0.74
C GLN A 15 -50.13 34.93 -1.90
N GLU A 16 -49.57 33.77 -2.27
CA GLU A 16 -50.18 32.63 -3.02
C GLU A 16 -50.76 32.72 -4.47
N GLU A 17 -50.37 31.70 -5.24
CA GLU A 17 -51.03 30.92 -6.32
C GLU A 17 -52.07 31.53 -7.31
N SER A 18 -51.86 31.32 -8.62
CA SER A 18 -52.47 30.17 -9.34
C SER A 18 -52.24 30.08 -10.87
N ALA A 19 -52.05 28.84 -11.34
CA ALA A 19 -52.53 28.17 -12.58
C ALA A 19 -52.54 28.81 -14.01
N TYR A 20 -51.88 28.08 -14.92
CA TYR A 20 -52.33 27.60 -16.27
C TYR A 20 -52.06 28.35 -17.60
N ASP A 21 -51.48 27.56 -18.54
CA ASP A 21 -51.39 27.61 -20.02
C ASP A 21 -51.27 28.91 -20.86
N GLY A 22 -50.28 28.92 -21.77
CA GLY A 22 -50.12 29.96 -22.80
C GLY A 22 -48.95 29.71 -23.77
N ALA A 23 -49.16 28.94 -24.83
CA ALA A 23 -48.10 28.37 -25.69
C ALA A 23 -47.14 29.36 -26.39
N GLY A 24 -45.84 29.20 -26.12
CA GLY A 24 -44.79 29.09 -27.15
C GLY A 24 -44.09 30.35 -27.68
N ARG A 25 -42.77 30.47 -27.41
CA ARG A 25 -41.75 31.00 -28.36
C ARG A 25 -40.31 30.70 -27.90
N THR A 26 -39.50 30.24 -28.86
CA THR A 26 -38.03 30.39 -28.98
C THR A 26 -37.23 30.82 -27.73
N SER A 27 -36.61 29.87 -27.03
CA SER A 27 -35.63 30.14 -25.97
C SER A 27 -34.23 30.40 -26.54
N SER A 28 -33.61 31.49 -26.10
CA SER A 28 -32.19 31.81 -26.36
C SER A 28 -31.25 30.86 -25.59
N PRO A 29 -30.09 30.47 -26.14
CA PRO A 29 -29.07 29.67 -25.44
C PRO A 29 -28.27 30.54 -24.45
N SER A 30 -28.95 31.07 -23.41
CA SER A 30 -28.36 32.02 -22.45
C SER A 30 -28.75 31.78 -20.99
N HIS A 31 -29.46 30.69 -20.66
CA HIS A 31 -29.91 30.41 -19.27
C HIS A 31 -29.41 29.10 -18.64
N ASP A 32 -28.91 28.12 -19.40
CA ASP A 32 -28.43 26.85 -18.83
C ASP A 32 -27.03 26.93 -18.20
N VAL A 33 -26.24 27.96 -18.51
CA VAL A 33 -24.89 28.17 -17.94
C VAL A 33 -24.93 28.38 -16.41
N CYS A 34 -26.02 28.95 -15.87
CA CYS A 34 -26.12 29.32 -14.45
C CYS A 34 -26.31 28.15 -13.45
N LYS A 35 -26.39 26.89 -13.90
CA LYS A 35 -26.62 25.72 -13.01
C LYS A 35 -25.38 24.82 -12.81
N PHE A 36 -24.20 25.33 -13.18
CA PHE A 36 -22.94 24.59 -13.34
C PHE A 36 -21.91 24.76 -12.20
N VAL A 37 -22.20 25.60 -11.20
CA VAL A 37 -21.17 26.31 -10.40
C VAL A 37 -20.65 25.57 -9.14
N CYS A 38 -21.25 24.44 -8.74
CA CYS A 38 -21.03 23.85 -7.40
C CYS A 38 -20.55 22.37 -7.45
N GLY A 39 -19.26 22.09 -7.71
CA GLY A 39 -18.86 20.68 -7.89
C GLY A 39 -17.39 20.23 -8.03
N LEU A 40 -16.41 20.89 -7.42
CA LEU A 40 -15.00 20.41 -7.34
C LEU A 40 -14.53 20.57 -5.89
N PHE A 41 -14.66 19.51 -5.07
CA PHE A 41 -14.61 19.68 -3.61
C PHE A 41 -14.08 18.53 -2.71
N VAL A 42 -14.05 17.21 -3.04
CA VAL A 42 -13.75 16.21 -1.98
C VAL A 42 -12.32 16.29 -1.44
N ILE A 43 -11.34 16.21 -2.33
CA ILE A 43 -10.04 15.64 -1.96
C ILE A 43 -9.21 16.60 -1.11
N THR A 44 -9.34 17.89 -1.35
CA THR A 44 -8.73 18.92 -0.52
C THR A 44 -9.24 18.93 0.92
N LEU A 45 -10.43 18.36 1.18
CA LEU A 45 -11.04 18.30 2.50
C LEU A 45 -10.45 17.17 3.34
N LEU A 46 -10.04 16.07 2.71
CA LEU A 46 -9.35 14.97 3.39
C LEU A 46 -7.97 15.42 3.87
N VAL A 47 -7.23 16.04 2.96
CA VAL A 47 -6.01 16.80 3.22
C VAL A 47 -6.23 17.82 4.37
N THR A 48 -7.27 18.65 4.26
CA THR A 48 -7.64 19.64 5.29
C THR A 48 -8.02 19.01 6.64
N ALA A 49 -8.67 17.85 6.65
CA ALA A 49 -9.03 17.12 7.87
C ALA A 49 -7.79 16.61 8.60
N LEU A 50 -6.81 16.12 7.84
CA LEU A 50 -5.50 15.68 8.33
C LEU A 50 -4.68 16.88 8.87
N PHE A 51 -4.81 18.06 8.27
CA PHE A 51 -4.33 19.32 8.84
C PHE A 51 -5.14 19.83 10.06
N GLY A 52 -6.35 19.31 10.27
CA GLY A 52 -7.28 19.78 11.30
C GLY A 52 -7.17 19.08 12.65
N GLY A 53 -7.01 17.76 12.71
CA GLY A 53 -7.15 16.99 13.96
C GLY A 53 -6.05 15.98 14.23
N GLY A 54 -5.70 15.80 15.51
CA GLY A 54 -4.71 14.82 16.00
C GLY A 54 -3.27 15.17 15.63
N LEU A 55 -2.97 15.23 14.34
CA LEU A 55 -1.69 15.64 13.77
C LEU A 55 -1.28 17.08 14.13
N PHE A 56 -2.19 17.92 14.65
CA PHE A 56 -1.95 19.34 14.91
C PHE A 56 -2.34 19.83 16.31
N THR A 57 -2.91 18.97 17.16
CA THR A 57 -3.50 19.38 18.45
C THR A 57 -3.06 18.47 19.59
N GLY A 58 -1.89 18.75 20.16
CA GLY A 58 -1.49 18.20 21.46
C GLY A 58 -2.25 18.83 22.62
N TYR A 59 -3.60 18.74 22.65
CA TYR A 59 -4.44 19.08 23.82
C TYR A 59 -5.90 18.59 23.71
N GLY A 60 -6.29 17.64 24.57
CA GLY A 60 -7.57 17.69 25.32
C GLY A 60 -8.82 16.96 24.79
N ALA A 61 -9.26 15.92 25.49
CA ALA A 61 -10.55 15.24 25.28
C ALA A 61 -11.63 15.61 26.32
N ILE A 62 -12.85 15.10 26.11
CA ILE A 62 -13.86 14.83 27.16
C ILE A 62 -14.43 13.42 26.91
N CYS A 63 -14.64 12.64 27.98
CA CYS A 63 -15.01 11.22 27.93
C CYS A 63 -16.52 10.97 27.76
N ASP A 64 -16.86 9.71 27.45
CA ASP A 64 -17.84 8.97 28.27
C ASP A 64 -17.44 7.48 28.41
N ARG A 65 -18.02 6.78 29.38
CA ARG A 65 -17.68 5.41 29.78
C ARG A 65 -18.45 4.36 28.98
N HIS A 66 -17.78 3.31 28.51
CA HIS A 66 -18.16 1.90 28.76
C HIS A 66 -17.04 0.94 28.31
N ARG A 67 -16.89 -0.22 28.99
CA ARG A 67 -15.84 -1.22 28.70
C ARG A 67 -16.21 -2.09 27.49
N THR A 68 -15.47 -2.03 26.39
CA THR A 68 -15.17 -3.15 25.47
C THR A 68 -14.14 -2.71 24.41
N CYS A 69 -13.08 -3.50 24.19
CA CYS A 69 -12.07 -3.17 23.19
C CYS A 69 -12.51 -3.58 21.79
N LYS A 70 -12.87 -2.60 20.96
CA LYS A 70 -12.95 -2.72 19.49
C LYS A 70 -12.53 -1.41 18.85
N CYS A 71 -11.78 -1.45 17.75
CA CYS A 71 -11.50 -0.29 16.90
C CYS A 71 -12.72 0.14 16.05
N THR A 72 -13.93 -0.04 16.57
CA THR A 72 -15.19 0.39 15.94
C THR A 72 -15.57 1.75 16.49
N GLY A 73 -15.43 2.81 15.69
CA GLY A 73 -15.78 4.17 16.09
C GLY A 73 -17.22 4.27 16.60
N GLY A 74 -17.37 4.46 17.91
CA GLY A 74 -18.67 4.63 18.56
C GLY A 74 -19.32 5.94 18.11
N ALA A 75 -20.52 5.85 17.51
CA ALA A 75 -21.22 6.99 16.91
C ALA A 75 -21.88 7.94 17.93
N ASN A 76 -21.18 8.25 19.04
CA ASN A 76 -21.62 9.25 20.00
C ASN A 76 -21.29 10.66 19.47
N SER A 77 -22.35 11.45 19.26
CA SER A 77 -22.30 12.78 18.63
C SER A 77 -21.62 13.84 19.52
N VAL A 78 -20.28 13.85 19.55
CA VAL A 78 -19.47 14.93 20.13
C VAL A 78 -18.73 15.65 19.00
N THR A 79 -19.15 16.87 18.68
CA THR A 79 -18.44 17.75 17.74
C THR A 79 -17.22 18.36 18.43
N ALA A 80 -16.13 17.59 18.44
CA ALA A 80 -14.85 18.01 19.00
C ALA A 80 -14.21 19.16 18.17
N LYS A 81 -13.50 20.06 18.87
CA LYS A 81 -13.03 21.36 18.35
C LYS A 81 -11.63 21.26 17.72
N TRP A 82 -11.52 20.41 16.70
CA TRP A 82 -10.26 20.14 16.00
C TRP A 82 -9.69 21.38 15.31
N GLY A 83 -8.39 21.60 15.48
CA GLY A 83 -7.66 22.77 14.98
C GLY A 83 -7.93 24.07 15.75
N GLY A 84 -8.74 24.01 16.80
CA GLY A 84 -9.32 25.19 17.44
C GLY A 84 -10.63 25.63 16.77
N GLU A 85 -11.09 26.83 17.08
CA GLU A 85 -12.25 27.45 16.45
C GLU A 85 -11.93 28.85 15.93
N VAL A 86 -12.58 29.25 14.84
CA VAL A 86 -12.48 30.58 14.26
C VAL A 86 -13.85 31.16 13.96
N ASN A 87 -13.95 32.49 13.89
CA ASN A 87 -15.21 33.18 13.62
C ASN A 87 -15.71 32.89 12.19
N GLY A 88 -16.89 32.27 12.11
CA GLY A 88 -17.53 31.84 10.87
C GLY A 88 -17.87 32.98 9.91
N THR A 89 -18.06 32.63 8.63
CA THR A 89 -18.34 33.56 7.53
C THR A 89 -19.75 34.14 7.59
N GLY A 90 -19.93 35.17 8.44
CA GLY A 90 -21.11 36.04 8.45
C GLY A 90 -22.02 35.95 9.68
N SER A 91 -21.86 34.93 10.54
CA SER A 91 -22.69 34.73 11.74
C SER A 91 -22.09 35.30 13.04
N GLY A 92 -20.77 35.55 13.08
CA GLY A 92 -20.05 35.89 14.30
C GLY A 92 -19.92 34.73 15.31
N THR A 93 -20.41 33.52 14.98
CA THR A 93 -20.25 32.33 15.81
C THR A 93 -18.91 31.66 15.52
N ALA A 94 -18.23 31.20 16.58
CA ALA A 94 -17.08 30.31 16.45
C ALA A 94 -17.50 28.98 15.80
N VAL A 95 -16.68 28.46 14.88
CA VAL A 95 -16.83 27.14 14.24
C VAL A 95 -15.48 26.42 14.22
N PRO A 96 -15.43 25.07 14.24
CA PRO A 96 -14.19 24.31 14.10
C PRO A 96 -13.42 24.72 12.85
N VAL A 97 -12.09 24.79 12.94
CA VAL A 97 -11.22 25.28 11.86
C VAL A 97 -11.35 24.47 10.58
N SER A 98 -11.50 23.15 10.70
CA SER A 98 -11.79 22.29 9.56
C SER A 98 -13.09 22.69 8.87
N LYS A 99 -14.21 22.78 9.62
CA LYS A 99 -15.50 23.26 9.10
C LYS A 99 -15.39 24.68 8.49
N TRP A 100 -14.46 25.50 8.96
CA TRP A 100 -14.23 26.80 8.34
C TRP A 100 -13.54 26.67 6.97
N LEU A 101 -12.46 25.90 6.85
CA LEU A 101 -11.75 25.66 5.58
C LEU A 101 -12.69 24.99 4.55
N ASP A 102 -13.44 24.00 5.02
CA ASP A 102 -14.54 23.32 4.33
C ASP A 102 -15.55 24.30 3.69
N ASP A 103 -16.02 25.30 4.45
CA ASP A 103 -16.96 26.33 3.99
C ASP A 103 -16.28 27.45 3.18
N GLU A 104 -14.96 27.68 3.36
CA GLU A 104 -14.19 28.73 2.69
C GLU A 104 -13.69 28.30 1.30
N MET A 105 -13.34 27.04 1.08
CA MET A 105 -12.91 26.55 -0.23
C MET A 105 -13.99 26.71 -1.32
N LYS A 106 -13.58 26.88 -2.58
CA LYS A 106 -14.48 27.14 -3.71
C LYS A 106 -14.09 26.34 -4.97
N ALA A 107 -15.01 25.47 -5.40
CA ALA A 107 -14.97 24.80 -6.71
C ALA A 107 -14.74 25.75 -7.91
N GLY A 108 -15.24 26.99 -7.83
CA GLY A 108 -15.03 28.00 -8.87
C GLY A 108 -13.57 28.46 -8.97
N ASN A 109 -12.88 28.56 -7.84
CA ASN A 109 -11.45 28.93 -7.79
C ASN A 109 -10.59 27.77 -8.28
N ILE A 110 -10.85 26.53 -7.82
CA ILE A 110 -10.15 25.32 -8.30
C ILE A 110 -10.29 25.21 -9.83
N ARG A 111 -11.49 25.44 -10.37
CA ARG A 111 -11.70 25.45 -11.82
C ARG A 111 -10.85 26.49 -12.55
N GLU A 112 -10.70 27.68 -12.00
CA GLU A 112 -9.96 28.75 -12.68
C GLU A 112 -8.45 28.61 -12.50
N ASN A 113 -7.97 28.14 -11.33
CA ASN A 113 -6.60 27.67 -11.14
C ASN A 113 -6.25 26.62 -12.21
N LEU A 114 -7.11 25.59 -12.36
CA LEU A 114 -6.93 24.54 -13.36
C LEU A 114 -6.87 25.11 -14.78
N ARG A 115 -7.72 26.08 -15.13
CA ARG A 115 -7.69 26.72 -16.45
C ARG A 115 -6.37 27.44 -16.72
N GLU A 116 -5.86 28.18 -15.73
CA GLU A 116 -4.61 28.93 -15.87
C GLU A 116 -3.40 28.01 -15.99
N LEU A 117 -3.33 26.98 -15.14
CA LEU A 117 -2.29 25.95 -15.17
C LEU A 117 -2.24 25.22 -16.53
N THR A 118 -3.41 24.79 -17.01
CA THR A 118 -3.55 24.00 -18.25
C THR A 118 -3.66 24.85 -19.52
N ALA A 119 -3.28 26.13 -19.45
CA ALA A 119 -3.41 27.07 -20.57
C ALA A 119 -2.42 26.82 -21.72
N LYS A 120 -1.32 26.11 -21.45
CA LYS A 120 -0.27 25.71 -22.40
C LYS A 120 0.18 24.27 -22.14
N PRO A 121 0.86 23.62 -23.09
CA PRO A 121 1.66 22.42 -22.81
C PRO A 121 2.90 22.77 -21.98
N HIS A 122 3.16 22.02 -20.91
CA HIS A 122 4.16 22.34 -19.88
C HIS A 122 4.88 21.09 -19.33
N ILE A 123 5.66 20.48 -20.22
CA ILE A 123 6.58 19.38 -19.92
C ILE A 123 7.80 19.87 -19.14
N ALA A 124 8.19 19.12 -18.11
CA ALA A 124 9.27 19.41 -17.16
C ALA A 124 10.54 20.02 -17.78
N GLY A 125 11.15 20.97 -17.08
CA GLY A 125 12.42 21.59 -17.45
C GLY A 125 12.38 22.45 -18.72
N ASN A 126 11.20 22.82 -19.22
CA ASN A 126 11.02 23.75 -20.34
C ASN A 126 10.37 25.06 -19.88
N VAL A 127 10.34 26.07 -20.76
CA VAL A 127 9.94 27.45 -20.39
C VAL A 127 8.49 27.54 -19.89
N SER A 128 7.53 26.82 -20.48
CA SER A 128 6.12 26.82 -20.05
C SER A 128 5.91 26.24 -18.64
N ASP A 129 6.75 25.28 -18.27
CA ASP A 129 6.74 24.60 -16.98
C ASP A 129 7.32 25.51 -15.89
N MET A 130 8.45 26.16 -16.16
CA MET A 130 8.96 27.27 -15.33
C MET A 130 7.98 28.46 -15.23
N GLU A 131 7.15 28.74 -16.24
CA GLU A 131 6.06 29.72 -16.14
C GLU A 131 4.99 29.28 -15.11
N VAL A 132 4.69 27.98 -15.00
CA VAL A 132 3.76 27.40 -14.02
C VAL A 132 4.38 27.38 -12.62
N ALA A 133 5.63 26.94 -12.44
CA ALA A 133 6.37 27.06 -11.18
C ALA A 133 6.32 28.50 -10.65
N MET A 134 6.58 29.49 -11.53
CA MET A 134 6.52 30.90 -11.19
C MET A 134 5.11 31.42 -10.94
N LEU A 135 4.06 30.89 -11.58
CA LEU A 135 2.66 31.22 -11.27
C LEU A 135 2.30 30.79 -9.84
N ILE A 136 2.67 29.57 -9.45
CA ILE A 136 2.45 29.01 -8.12
C ILE A 136 3.22 29.82 -7.07
N TYR A 137 4.53 30.01 -7.28
CA TYR A 137 5.41 30.80 -6.40
C TYR A 137 4.90 32.23 -6.20
N ASN A 138 4.53 32.93 -7.27
CA ASN A 138 4.07 34.33 -7.17
C ASN A 138 2.72 34.44 -6.43
N ARG A 139 1.80 33.48 -6.61
CA ARG A 139 0.56 33.43 -5.81
C ARG A 139 0.86 33.20 -4.34
N TRP A 140 1.61 32.15 -4.00
CA TRP A 140 1.93 31.82 -2.61
C TRP A 140 2.70 32.94 -1.91
N LYS A 141 3.70 33.54 -2.57
CA LYS A 141 4.45 34.69 -2.05
C LYS A 141 3.61 35.97 -1.93
N GLY A 142 2.54 36.09 -2.71
CA GLY A 142 1.54 37.16 -2.57
C GLY A 142 0.57 36.97 -1.39
N TYR A 143 0.43 35.74 -0.89
CA TYR A 143 -0.40 35.44 0.28
C TYR A 143 0.34 35.83 1.58
N LYS A 144 -0.36 36.49 2.51
CA LYS A 144 0.22 37.05 3.75
C LYS A 144 0.53 36.01 4.83
N THR A 145 0.66 34.74 4.46
CA THR A 145 0.39 33.62 5.38
C THR A 145 1.52 32.63 5.52
N PHE A 146 2.17 32.30 4.41
CA PHE A 146 3.38 31.51 4.47
C PHE A 146 4.49 32.34 5.11
N ASP A 147 5.14 31.74 6.11
CA ASP A 147 6.26 32.35 6.81
C ASP A 147 7.55 32.26 5.95
N ARG A 148 7.56 31.35 4.96
CA ARG A 148 8.63 31.13 3.98
C ARG A 148 8.02 30.60 2.68
N VAL A 149 8.44 31.10 1.51
CA VAL A 149 8.06 30.60 0.17
C VAL A 149 9.29 30.61 -0.72
N GLU A 150 9.62 29.46 -1.31
CA GLU A 150 10.93 29.19 -1.90
C GLU A 150 10.81 28.45 -3.23
N LEU A 151 11.89 28.55 -4.01
CA LEU A 151 12.16 27.72 -5.18
C LEU A 151 13.34 26.82 -4.82
N ALA A 152 13.20 25.50 -4.99
CA ALA A 152 14.29 24.55 -4.83
C ALA A 152 14.65 23.98 -6.20
N ASN A 153 15.85 24.29 -6.66
CA ASN A 153 16.24 24.14 -8.06
C ASN A 153 17.33 23.08 -8.21
N TYR A 154 17.15 22.15 -9.15
CA TYR A 154 18.12 21.11 -9.45
C TYR A 154 18.45 21.08 -10.93
N THR A 155 19.69 20.74 -11.28
CA THR A 155 20.07 20.49 -12.67
C THR A 155 20.06 18.99 -12.91
N VAL A 156 19.14 18.47 -13.71
CA VAL A 156 18.87 17.03 -13.86
C VAL A 156 18.93 16.61 -15.34
N LEU A 157 19.15 15.32 -15.61
CA LEU A 157 19.25 14.76 -16.96
C LEU A 157 17.87 14.29 -17.45
N LEU A 158 17.24 15.04 -18.36
CA LEU A 158 15.96 14.66 -18.98
C LEU A 158 16.17 14.20 -20.43
N GLN A 159 15.18 13.51 -21.01
CA GLN A 159 15.15 13.13 -22.43
C GLN A 159 13.97 13.78 -23.17
N TYR A 160 14.16 14.23 -24.41
CA TYR A 160 13.11 14.80 -25.26
C TYR A 160 13.09 14.14 -26.65
N PRO A 161 11.96 14.18 -27.39
CA PRO A 161 11.91 13.67 -28.75
C PRO A 161 12.75 14.53 -29.69
N GLY A 162 13.27 13.91 -30.75
CA GLY A 162 14.05 14.61 -31.76
C GLY A 162 13.25 15.71 -32.49
N ASN A 163 13.94 16.75 -32.93
CA ASN A 163 13.34 17.93 -33.54
C ASN A 163 12.75 17.65 -34.94
N SER A 164 12.15 18.65 -35.58
CA SER A 164 11.51 18.52 -36.91
C SER A 164 12.40 17.98 -38.04
N SER A 165 13.73 18.08 -37.90
CA SER A 165 14.73 17.58 -38.85
C SER A 165 15.10 16.12 -38.58
N SER A 166 15.17 15.72 -37.31
CA SER A 166 15.43 14.34 -36.85
C SER A 166 14.28 13.84 -35.97
N PRO A 167 13.04 13.72 -36.46
CA PRO A 167 11.92 13.24 -35.67
C PRO A 167 11.97 11.72 -35.53
N ASN A 168 11.23 11.16 -34.56
CA ASN A 168 10.94 9.74 -34.53
C ASN A 168 10.08 9.37 -35.76
N ARG A 169 10.23 8.15 -36.27
CA ARG A 169 9.49 7.62 -37.42
C ARG A 169 9.09 6.17 -37.19
N LEU A 170 7.89 5.80 -37.61
CA LEU A 170 7.43 4.43 -37.68
C LEU A 170 6.67 4.23 -39.00
N GLU A 171 7.10 3.25 -39.78
CA GLU A 171 6.62 3.00 -41.14
C GLU A 171 6.39 1.51 -41.39
N LEU A 172 5.34 1.19 -42.15
CA LEU A 172 5.18 -0.10 -42.83
C LEU A 172 5.74 0.04 -44.24
N ARG A 173 6.66 -0.84 -44.64
CA ARG A 173 7.32 -0.80 -45.96
C ARG A 173 7.08 -2.10 -46.73
N GLU A 174 6.81 -1.98 -48.03
CA GLU A 174 6.79 -3.08 -49.00
C GLU A 174 8.21 -3.54 -49.33
N SER A 175 8.35 -4.75 -49.85
CA SER A 175 9.62 -5.24 -50.39
C SER A 175 10.14 -4.32 -51.50
N GLY A 176 11.38 -3.86 -51.34
CA GLY A 176 11.96 -2.75 -52.13
C GLY A 176 11.90 -1.38 -51.45
N GLY A 177 11.43 -1.29 -50.20
CA GLY A 177 11.54 -0.09 -49.35
C GLY A 177 10.47 0.98 -49.58
N LYS A 178 9.46 0.71 -50.40
CA LYS A 178 8.32 1.61 -50.63
C LYS A 178 7.47 1.72 -49.36
N VAL A 179 7.30 2.93 -48.83
CA VAL A 179 6.42 3.18 -47.69
C VAL A 179 4.95 2.95 -48.08
N VAL A 180 4.27 2.11 -47.30
CA VAL A 180 2.84 1.77 -47.41
C VAL A 180 2.02 2.63 -46.46
N TYR A 181 2.55 2.86 -45.26
CA TYR A 181 1.90 3.60 -44.18
C TYR A 181 2.93 4.21 -43.23
N THR A 182 2.61 5.34 -42.63
CA THR A 182 3.43 6.05 -41.64
C THR A 182 2.55 6.41 -40.45
N ALA A 183 2.97 6.07 -39.24
CA ALA A 183 2.23 6.35 -38.01
C ALA A 183 2.35 7.81 -37.56
N ALA A 184 1.41 8.29 -36.74
CA ALA A 184 1.30 9.67 -36.24
C ALA A 184 2.38 10.10 -35.19
N THR A 185 3.61 9.62 -35.35
CA THR A 185 4.78 9.82 -34.48
C THR A 185 5.22 11.28 -34.29
N ARG A 186 4.88 12.20 -35.21
CA ARG A 186 5.28 13.62 -35.11
C ARG A 186 4.34 14.48 -34.26
N GLN A 187 3.04 14.15 -34.25
CA GLN A 187 2.01 14.87 -33.50
C GLN A 187 0.74 14.01 -33.48
N GLU A 188 0.06 13.94 -32.33
CA GLU A 188 -1.32 13.45 -32.26
C GLU A 188 -2.24 14.33 -33.11
N LYS A 189 -3.34 13.78 -33.60
CA LYS A 189 -4.31 14.56 -34.39
C LYS A 189 -5.08 15.52 -33.46
N PRO A 190 -4.95 16.84 -33.58
CA PRO A 190 -5.71 17.78 -32.77
C PRO A 190 -7.19 17.76 -33.15
N LEU A 191 -8.04 17.53 -32.15
CA LEU A 191 -9.49 17.51 -32.24
C LEU A 191 -10.11 18.82 -31.74
N LEU A 192 -9.40 19.54 -30.86
CA LEU A 192 -9.72 20.90 -30.41
C LEU A 192 -8.75 21.95 -30.99
N PRO A 193 -9.12 23.25 -30.99
CA PRO A 193 -8.21 24.33 -31.39
C PRO A 193 -6.96 24.47 -30.52
N GLN A 194 -7.08 24.23 -29.21
CA GLN A 194 -6.01 24.37 -28.22
C GLN A 194 -4.89 23.34 -28.43
N GLU A 195 -5.24 22.11 -28.79
CA GLU A 195 -4.31 21.00 -29.06
C GLU A 195 -3.38 21.22 -30.26
N ARG A 196 -3.51 22.38 -30.94
CA ARG A 196 -2.65 22.81 -32.05
C ARG A 196 -1.47 23.67 -31.60
N ASP A 197 -1.27 23.84 -30.29
CA ASP A 197 -0.13 24.59 -29.76
C ASP A 197 1.21 23.95 -30.21
N PRO A 198 2.14 24.72 -30.80
CA PRO A 198 3.43 24.20 -31.26
C PRO A 198 4.38 23.73 -30.14
N SER A 199 4.08 23.99 -28.85
CA SER A 199 4.86 23.42 -27.74
C SER A 199 4.36 22.05 -27.26
N VAL A 200 3.32 21.46 -27.87
CA VAL A 200 2.96 20.05 -27.64
C VAL A 200 4.11 19.15 -28.12
N ALA A 201 4.75 18.45 -27.19
CA ALA A 201 5.80 17.50 -27.53
C ALA A 201 5.25 16.34 -28.41
N PRO A 202 5.95 15.93 -29.48
CA PRO A 202 5.65 14.70 -30.22
C PRO A 202 5.49 13.49 -29.28
N PRO A 203 4.64 12.50 -29.58
CA PRO A 203 4.52 11.29 -28.78
C PRO A 203 5.84 10.51 -28.74
N PHE A 204 6.34 10.25 -27.54
CA PHE A 204 7.58 9.52 -27.29
C PHE A 204 7.54 8.87 -25.91
N ASN A 205 8.44 7.92 -25.67
CA ASN A 205 8.76 7.46 -24.33
C ASN A 205 10.14 7.99 -23.94
N ALA A 206 10.26 8.55 -22.73
CA ALA A 206 11.51 9.11 -22.23
C ALA A 206 12.46 8.01 -21.73
N TYR A 207 13.76 8.25 -21.90
CA TYR A 207 14.86 7.30 -21.70
C TYR A 207 14.78 6.05 -22.60
N SER A 208 14.11 6.15 -23.77
CA SER A 208 14.28 5.16 -24.84
C SER A 208 15.68 5.24 -25.44
N GLY A 209 16.25 4.08 -25.77
CA GLY A 209 17.44 3.99 -26.61
C GLY A 209 17.18 4.53 -28.02
N THR A 210 18.22 5.07 -28.65
CA THR A 210 18.15 5.75 -29.94
C THR A 210 18.71 4.89 -31.07
N GLY A 211 18.14 5.03 -32.27
CA GLY A 211 18.62 4.35 -33.47
C GLY A 211 17.50 4.01 -34.45
N ASN A 212 17.84 3.28 -35.50
CA ASN A 212 16.87 2.71 -36.45
C ASN A 212 17.01 1.19 -36.54
N VAL A 213 15.86 0.52 -36.75
CA VAL A 213 15.73 -0.93 -36.86
C VAL A 213 14.64 -1.28 -37.87
N SER A 214 14.82 -2.40 -38.57
CA SER A 214 13.83 -3.02 -39.46
C SER A 214 13.57 -4.46 -39.03
N GLY A 215 12.33 -4.93 -39.11
CA GLY A 215 12.04 -6.35 -38.93
C GLY A 215 10.56 -6.73 -39.12
N PRO A 216 10.26 -8.04 -39.11
CA PRO A 216 8.89 -8.57 -39.02
C PRO A 216 8.30 -8.34 -37.62
N LEU A 217 6.96 -8.33 -37.53
CA LEU A 217 6.22 -7.99 -36.32
C LEU A 217 5.81 -9.22 -35.47
N VAL A 218 5.85 -9.09 -34.14
CA VAL A 218 5.29 -10.03 -33.15
C VAL A 218 4.40 -9.29 -32.15
N TYR A 219 3.22 -9.82 -31.81
CA TYR A 219 2.38 -9.31 -30.71
C TYR A 219 2.66 -10.06 -29.40
N VAL A 220 3.04 -9.32 -28.34
CA VAL A 220 3.48 -9.87 -27.04
C VAL A 220 2.53 -9.48 -25.89
N ASN A 221 1.24 -9.31 -26.19
CA ASN A 221 0.20 -9.01 -25.19
C ASN A 221 0.55 -7.78 -24.32
N TYR A 222 0.68 -7.92 -23.00
CA TYR A 222 1.03 -6.82 -22.08
C TYR A 222 2.55 -6.76 -21.79
N GLY A 223 3.38 -7.59 -22.43
CA GLY A 223 4.84 -7.58 -22.23
C GLY A 223 5.27 -8.07 -20.85
N ARG A 224 4.48 -8.94 -20.22
CA ARG A 224 4.77 -9.49 -18.88
C ARG A 224 5.61 -10.77 -18.98
N LEU A 225 6.22 -11.22 -17.89
CA LEU A 225 7.09 -12.40 -17.89
C LEU A 225 6.37 -13.67 -18.37
N GLU A 226 5.11 -13.86 -17.97
CA GLU A 226 4.28 -14.96 -18.44
C GLU A 226 3.86 -14.83 -19.92
N ASP A 227 3.83 -13.61 -20.46
CA ASP A 227 3.57 -13.39 -21.89
C ASP A 227 4.78 -13.80 -22.75
N PHE A 228 5.99 -13.44 -22.31
CA PHE A 228 7.25 -13.90 -22.93
C PHE A 228 7.45 -15.41 -22.79
N TYR A 229 7.16 -15.97 -21.60
CA TYR A 229 7.24 -17.41 -21.35
C TYR A 229 6.33 -18.21 -22.29
N TYR A 230 5.11 -17.74 -22.53
CA TYR A 230 4.17 -18.38 -23.46
C TYR A 230 4.71 -18.42 -24.91
N LEU A 231 5.30 -17.33 -25.41
CA LEU A 231 5.88 -17.31 -26.76
C LEU A 231 7.05 -18.30 -26.89
N ASN A 232 7.95 -18.31 -25.92
CA ASN A 232 9.14 -19.17 -25.94
C ASN A 232 8.76 -20.65 -25.74
N THR A 233 8.06 -21.00 -24.66
CA THR A 233 7.84 -22.41 -24.28
C THR A 233 6.64 -23.07 -24.94
N THR A 234 5.59 -22.33 -25.28
CA THR A 234 4.34 -22.91 -25.82
C THR A 234 4.25 -22.78 -27.35
N LEU A 235 4.84 -21.73 -27.93
CA LEU A 235 4.85 -21.50 -29.38
C LEU A 235 6.23 -21.70 -30.04
N ASN A 236 7.31 -21.78 -29.26
CA ASN A 236 8.69 -21.88 -29.76
C ASN A 236 9.04 -20.73 -30.75
N ILE A 237 8.63 -19.51 -30.40
CA ILE A 237 8.91 -18.27 -31.14
C ILE A 237 10.08 -17.55 -30.45
N SER A 238 11.19 -17.34 -31.15
CA SER A 238 12.20 -16.36 -30.73
C SER A 238 11.78 -14.95 -31.16
N LEU A 239 12.20 -13.96 -30.37
CA LEU A 239 12.02 -12.54 -30.66
C LEU A 239 13.26 -11.91 -31.32
N ASP A 240 14.34 -12.68 -31.53
CA ASP A 240 15.56 -12.20 -32.18
C ASP A 240 15.25 -11.64 -33.57
N GLY A 241 15.70 -10.41 -33.85
CA GLY A 241 15.47 -9.73 -35.13
C GLY A 241 14.02 -9.29 -35.41
N HIS A 242 13.10 -9.44 -34.45
CA HIS A 242 11.70 -9.01 -34.59
C HIS A 242 11.45 -7.66 -33.90
N ILE A 243 10.45 -6.93 -34.40
CA ILE A 243 9.85 -5.79 -33.71
C ILE A 243 8.62 -6.29 -32.95
N CYS A 244 8.50 -5.93 -31.68
CA CYS A 244 7.38 -6.35 -30.82
C CYS A 244 6.34 -5.23 -30.70
N ILE A 245 5.06 -5.58 -30.80
CA ILE A 245 3.93 -4.70 -30.45
C ILE A 245 3.29 -5.19 -29.15
N ILE A 246 3.12 -4.26 -28.21
CA ILE A 246 2.72 -4.52 -26.82
C ILE A 246 1.62 -3.50 -26.45
N ARG A 247 0.66 -3.90 -25.62
CA ARG A 247 -0.37 -2.97 -25.10
C ARG A 247 -0.01 -2.41 -23.71
N TYR A 248 -0.36 -1.15 -23.50
CA TYR A 248 -0.24 -0.48 -22.20
C TYR A 248 -1.07 -1.14 -21.11
N GLY A 249 -0.68 -0.90 -19.85
CA GLY A 249 -1.34 -1.42 -18.66
C GLY A 249 -0.78 -2.74 -18.13
N LYS A 250 -1.39 -3.21 -17.03
CA LYS A 250 -1.00 -4.35 -16.16
C LYS A 250 0.32 -4.22 -15.41
N ILE A 251 1.38 -3.76 -16.07
CA ILE A 251 2.69 -3.48 -15.48
C ILE A 251 3.19 -2.11 -15.92
N TYR A 252 4.18 -1.56 -15.20
CA TYR A 252 4.88 -0.34 -15.58
C TYR A 252 5.52 -0.48 -16.98
N ARG A 253 5.66 0.65 -17.69
CA ARG A 253 6.11 0.66 -19.08
C ARG A 253 7.60 0.36 -19.26
N GLY A 254 8.44 0.81 -18.35
CA GLY A 254 9.86 0.43 -18.32
C GLY A 254 10.09 -1.07 -18.11
N ASP A 255 9.20 -1.77 -17.41
CA ASP A 255 9.34 -3.22 -17.18
C ASP A 255 9.16 -4.04 -18.48
N LYS A 256 8.41 -3.51 -19.46
CA LYS A 256 8.13 -4.12 -20.77
C LYS A 256 9.29 -4.00 -21.76
N SER A 257 10.16 -2.99 -21.62
CA SER A 257 11.06 -2.49 -22.67
C SER A 257 12.32 -3.35 -22.90
N ARG A 258 12.21 -4.68 -22.86
CA ARG A 258 13.33 -5.64 -22.96
C ARG A 258 13.59 -6.17 -24.38
N VAL A 259 12.73 -5.81 -25.33
CA VAL A 259 12.79 -6.09 -26.78
C VAL A 259 12.31 -4.82 -27.51
N VAL A 260 12.52 -4.67 -28.83
CA VAL A 260 12.09 -3.45 -29.55
C VAL A 260 10.58 -3.29 -29.45
N VAL A 261 10.06 -2.22 -28.82
CA VAL A 261 8.62 -2.09 -28.49
C VAL A 261 7.90 -0.99 -29.26
N LEU A 262 6.75 -1.34 -29.83
CA LEU A 262 5.65 -0.43 -30.17
C LEU A 262 4.57 -0.52 -29.08
N GLU A 263 4.37 0.53 -28.30
CA GLU A 263 3.39 0.52 -27.20
C GLU A 263 2.03 1.12 -27.62
N SER A 264 0.96 0.32 -27.61
CA SER A 264 -0.38 0.77 -28.03
C SER A 264 -1.27 1.18 -26.85
N SER A 265 -1.90 2.36 -27.00
CA SER A 265 -2.82 3.01 -26.07
C SER A 265 -4.21 2.35 -25.95
N SER A 266 -4.28 1.02 -25.86
CA SER A 266 -5.57 0.28 -25.82
C SER A 266 -6.30 0.30 -24.46
N THR A 267 -6.17 1.37 -23.68
CA THR A 267 -6.77 1.58 -22.34
C THR A 267 -8.26 1.92 -22.40
N LEU A 268 -9.01 1.13 -23.17
CA LEU A 268 -10.47 1.11 -23.20
C LEU A 268 -10.96 -0.34 -23.13
N THR A 269 -11.17 -0.81 -21.91
CA THR A 269 -11.91 -2.05 -21.63
C THR A 269 -13.30 -1.77 -21.06
N PRO A 270 -14.31 -1.45 -21.89
CA PRO A 270 -15.72 -1.64 -21.56
C PRO A 270 -15.99 -3.07 -21.07
N ARG A 271 -15.90 -3.29 -19.75
CA ARG A 271 -16.26 -4.55 -19.12
C ARG A 271 -17.77 -4.57 -18.89
N ILE A 272 -18.49 -5.03 -19.92
CA ILE A 272 -19.95 -5.17 -19.93
C ILE A 272 -20.68 -3.81 -19.80
N MET A 273 -20.64 -3.01 -20.87
CA MET A 273 -21.64 -1.96 -21.09
C MET A 273 -22.66 -2.43 -22.14
N PRO A 274 -23.96 -2.08 -22.02
CA PRO A 274 -24.97 -2.46 -23.00
C PRO A 274 -24.73 -1.75 -24.35
N PRO A 275 -25.27 -2.26 -25.48
CA PRO A 275 -24.99 -1.71 -26.82
C PRO A 275 -25.35 -0.23 -27.03
N GLU A 276 -26.22 0.32 -26.20
CA GLU A 276 -26.62 1.73 -26.18
C GLU A 276 -25.57 2.64 -25.50
N MET A 277 -24.53 2.05 -24.90
CA MET A 277 -23.47 2.72 -24.13
C MET A 277 -22.07 2.42 -24.69
N VAL A 278 -21.93 2.30 -26.02
CA VAL A 278 -20.59 2.42 -26.66
C VAL A 278 -20.07 3.82 -26.33
N PRO A 279 -18.96 3.96 -25.58
CA PRO A 279 -18.59 5.25 -25.02
C PRO A 279 -18.05 6.16 -26.12
N LEU A 280 -18.63 7.35 -26.26
CA LEU A 280 -18.18 8.36 -27.22
C LEU A 280 -16.72 8.71 -26.95
N VAL A 281 -15.90 8.70 -28.00
CA VAL A 281 -14.52 9.18 -27.93
C VAL A 281 -14.48 10.70 -27.80
N PHE A 282 -13.42 11.20 -27.18
CA PHE A 282 -13.10 12.61 -27.12
C PHE A 282 -13.12 13.24 -28.53
N PRO A 283 -13.65 14.47 -28.71
CA PRO A 283 -14.18 15.40 -27.70
C PRO A 283 -15.65 15.15 -27.31
N ASN A 284 -16.30 14.11 -27.85
CA ASN A 284 -17.74 13.85 -27.62
C ASN A 284 -18.04 12.98 -26.39
N GLY A 285 -17.00 12.48 -25.70
CA GLY A 285 -17.10 11.73 -24.45
C GLY A 285 -15.72 11.46 -23.85
N THR A 286 -15.67 10.62 -22.82
CA THR A 286 -14.47 10.42 -21.97
C THR A 286 -13.49 9.37 -22.49
N SER A 287 -13.77 8.70 -23.60
CA SER A 287 -12.90 7.67 -24.18
C SER A 287 -11.75 8.26 -25.00
N LEU A 288 -10.58 7.64 -24.93
CA LEU A 288 -9.45 7.95 -25.81
C LEU A 288 -9.87 7.86 -27.30
N PRO A 289 -9.53 8.84 -28.15
CA PRO A 289 -9.78 8.78 -29.59
C PRO A 289 -8.71 7.96 -30.32
N PRO A 290 -8.97 7.51 -31.57
CA PRO A 290 -8.05 6.65 -32.30
C PRO A 290 -6.70 7.29 -32.67
N SER A 291 -6.53 8.58 -32.41
CA SER A 291 -5.28 9.33 -32.60
C SER A 291 -4.51 9.58 -31.30
N GLY A 292 -5.05 9.20 -30.14
CA GLY A 292 -4.46 9.52 -28.83
C GLY A 292 -3.34 8.55 -28.45
N VAL A 293 -2.24 9.10 -27.92
CA VAL A 293 -1.02 8.36 -27.57
C VAL A 293 -0.57 8.69 -26.15
N GLN A 294 -0.34 7.66 -25.35
CA GLN A 294 0.22 7.79 -24.00
C GLN A 294 1.74 8.01 -24.09
N ARG A 295 2.26 9.06 -23.47
CA ARG A 295 3.72 9.27 -23.24
C ARG A 295 4.14 8.64 -21.90
N GLY A 296 5.42 8.74 -21.56
CA GLY A 296 5.90 8.30 -20.24
C GLY A 296 7.37 7.91 -20.21
N SER A 297 7.99 8.02 -19.04
CA SER A 297 9.32 7.49 -18.76
C SER A 297 9.36 5.96 -18.85
N LEU A 298 10.49 5.42 -19.31
CA LEU A 298 10.87 3.99 -19.27
C LEU A 298 11.89 3.70 -18.18
N PHE A 299 12.34 4.70 -17.42
CA PHE A 299 13.37 4.56 -16.40
C PHE A 299 12.89 3.61 -15.29
N GLN A 300 13.59 2.52 -15.04
CA GLN A 300 13.22 1.48 -14.06
C GLN A 300 13.64 1.86 -12.62
N ARG A 301 13.77 3.15 -12.34
CA ARG A 301 14.20 3.79 -11.10
C ARG A 301 13.55 5.17 -11.00
N ASN A 302 13.79 5.85 -9.89
CA ASN A 302 13.34 7.21 -9.62
C ASN A 302 14.54 8.09 -9.22
N GLY A 303 14.36 9.42 -9.20
CA GLY A 303 15.43 10.42 -9.02
C GLY A 303 16.17 10.75 -10.32
N ASP A 304 17.06 11.75 -10.28
CA ASP A 304 17.96 12.05 -11.40
C ASP A 304 18.76 10.80 -11.78
N PRO A 305 18.84 10.40 -13.06
CA PRO A 305 19.58 9.20 -13.44
C PRO A 305 21.08 9.23 -13.09
N LEU A 306 21.67 10.42 -12.88
CA LEU A 306 23.12 10.57 -12.67
C LEU A 306 23.52 10.79 -11.20
N THR A 307 22.66 11.37 -10.35
CA THR A 307 22.98 11.60 -8.92
C THR A 307 22.40 10.64 -7.89
N PRO A 308 21.69 9.54 -8.19
CA PRO A 308 20.82 8.87 -7.21
C PRO A 308 21.51 8.56 -5.87
N GLY A 309 20.88 8.98 -4.77
CA GLY A 309 21.42 8.94 -3.41
C GLY A 309 22.07 10.24 -2.92
N VAL A 310 22.21 11.26 -3.78
CA VAL A 310 22.61 12.64 -3.44
C VAL A 310 21.90 13.66 -4.35
N PRO A 311 21.52 14.85 -3.84
CA PRO A 311 20.74 15.82 -4.60
C PRO A 311 21.50 16.41 -5.79
N ALA A 312 20.79 16.66 -6.89
CA ALA A 312 21.27 17.17 -8.18
C ALA A 312 21.62 18.68 -8.20
N ILE A 313 22.27 19.16 -7.13
CA ILE A 313 22.73 20.55 -6.97
C ILE A 313 24.11 20.81 -7.66
N PRO A 314 24.52 22.08 -7.87
CA PRO A 314 25.80 22.41 -8.49
C PRO A 314 27.01 21.85 -7.72
N GLY A 315 27.98 21.28 -8.45
CA GLY A 315 29.21 20.71 -7.88
C GLY A 315 29.11 19.26 -7.42
N ILE A 316 27.92 18.64 -7.45
CA ILE A 316 27.76 17.20 -7.19
C ILE A 316 28.21 16.36 -8.39
N PHE A 317 28.93 15.28 -8.10
CA PHE A 317 29.41 14.32 -9.10
C PHE A 317 28.25 13.67 -9.87
N ARG A 318 28.37 13.64 -11.20
CA ARG A 318 27.45 12.96 -12.10
C ARG A 318 28.05 11.66 -12.58
N ARG A 319 27.28 10.57 -12.44
CA ARG A 319 27.60 9.25 -13.00
C ARG A 319 27.54 9.28 -14.53
N ASP A 320 28.09 8.25 -15.17
CA ASP A 320 27.98 8.11 -16.64
C ASP A 320 26.66 7.41 -17.01
N TYR A 321 25.91 7.98 -17.95
CA TYR A 321 24.60 7.44 -18.31
C TYR A 321 24.68 6.04 -18.94
N GLU A 322 25.68 5.77 -19.78
CA GLU A 322 25.80 4.50 -20.48
C GLU A 322 26.28 3.39 -19.52
N GLU A 323 27.30 3.67 -18.70
CA GLU A 323 27.84 2.71 -17.73
C GLU A 323 26.95 2.49 -16.49
N ASP A 324 26.33 3.55 -15.92
CA ASP A 324 25.55 3.47 -14.68
C ASP A 324 24.04 3.32 -14.87
N VAL A 325 23.47 3.69 -16.02
CA VAL A 325 22.03 3.58 -16.30
C VAL A 325 21.73 2.49 -17.32
N VAL A 326 22.27 2.61 -18.54
CA VAL A 326 21.91 1.73 -19.67
C VAL A 326 22.45 0.31 -19.49
N LYS A 327 23.76 0.13 -19.28
CA LYS A 327 24.37 -1.20 -19.11
C LYS A 327 23.91 -1.95 -17.85
N LYS A 328 23.38 -1.22 -16.85
CA LYS A 328 22.79 -1.80 -15.64
C LYS A 328 21.28 -2.10 -15.79
N GLY A 329 20.71 -1.84 -16.97
CA GLY A 329 19.34 -2.16 -17.34
C GLY A 329 18.28 -1.19 -16.84
N TYR A 330 18.66 -0.06 -16.25
CA TYR A 330 17.70 0.90 -15.69
C TYR A 330 17.05 1.80 -16.75
N ALA A 331 17.62 1.88 -17.95
CA ALA A 331 16.95 2.38 -19.15
C ALA A 331 17.21 1.41 -20.32
N PRO A 332 16.25 1.23 -21.25
CA PRO A 332 16.41 0.34 -22.40
C PRO A 332 17.44 0.88 -23.40
N SER A 333 18.42 0.04 -23.76
CA SER A 333 19.42 0.31 -24.82
C SER A 333 18.86 0.28 -26.25
N ILE A 334 17.53 0.19 -26.40
CA ILE A 334 16.83 -0.14 -27.65
C ILE A 334 15.69 0.86 -27.96
N PRO A 335 15.35 1.05 -29.26
CA PRO A 335 14.22 1.89 -29.66
C PRO A 335 12.87 1.40 -29.12
N VAL A 336 12.14 2.32 -28.50
CA VAL A 336 10.77 2.16 -28.00
C VAL A 336 9.96 3.40 -28.39
N GLN A 337 8.78 3.20 -28.97
CA GLN A 337 7.92 4.29 -29.44
C GLN A 337 6.46 4.00 -29.10
N PRO A 338 5.74 4.92 -28.44
CA PRO A 338 4.31 4.77 -28.21
C PRO A 338 3.54 5.15 -29.47
N ILE A 339 2.42 4.46 -29.70
CA ILE A 339 1.58 4.60 -30.89
C ILE A 339 0.09 4.62 -30.53
N SER A 340 -0.72 5.26 -31.37
CA SER A 340 -2.16 5.27 -31.15
C SER A 340 -2.76 3.90 -31.45
N TYR A 341 -3.90 3.57 -30.86
CA TYR A 341 -4.62 2.36 -31.25
C TYR A 341 -5.16 2.44 -32.70
N GLY A 342 -5.25 3.63 -33.31
CA GLY A 342 -5.50 3.82 -34.74
C GLY A 342 -4.32 3.36 -35.60
N ASP A 343 -3.12 3.85 -35.30
CA ASP A 343 -1.89 3.41 -35.99
C ASP A 343 -1.70 1.89 -35.85
N ALA A 344 -1.88 1.37 -34.62
CA ALA A 344 -1.67 -0.03 -34.28
C ALA A 344 -2.48 -1.02 -35.16
N ILE A 345 -3.66 -0.63 -35.65
CA ILE A 345 -4.47 -1.46 -36.55
C ILE A 345 -3.70 -1.79 -37.85
N HIS A 346 -2.93 -0.85 -38.40
CA HIS A 346 -2.17 -1.07 -39.64
C HIS A 346 -1.02 -2.09 -39.46
N PHE A 347 -0.42 -2.10 -38.27
CA PHE A 347 0.66 -3.03 -37.91
C PHE A 347 0.11 -4.40 -37.50
N MET A 348 -0.92 -4.46 -36.63
CA MET A 348 -1.58 -5.71 -36.24
C MET A 348 -2.18 -6.48 -37.43
N ASN A 349 -2.60 -5.78 -38.49
CA ASN A 349 -3.05 -6.41 -39.75
C ASN A 349 -1.95 -7.20 -40.49
N GLN A 350 -0.66 -7.04 -40.15
CA GLN A 350 0.43 -7.86 -40.72
C GLN A 350 0.55 -9.24 -40.07
N LEU A 351 -0.07 -9.43 -38.90
CA LEU A 351 -0.02 -10.66 -38.11
C LEU A 351 -1.12 -11.63 -38.60
N THR A 352 -0.71 -12.83 -39.02
CA THR A 352 -1.64 -13.83 -39.57
C THR A 352 -1.44 -15.22 -38.98
N GLU A 353 -0.25 -15.53 -38.47
CA GLU A 353 0.07 -16.83 -37.88
C GLU A 353 -0.20 -16.84 -36.37
N TYR A 354 -0.56 -18.03 -35.86
CA TYR A 354 -0.89 -18.30 -34.45
C TYR A 354 -1.97 -17.36 -33.87
N ARG A 355 -3.24 -17.81 -33.88
CA ARG A 355 -4.35 -17.10 -33.23
C ARG A 355 -4.02 -16.86 -31.75
N ALA A 356 -4.15 -15.60 -31.31
CA ALA A 356 -3.86 -15.21 -29.94
C ALA A 356 -4.88 -15.83 -28.96
N PRO A 357 -4.45 -16.23 -27.74
CA PRO A 357 -5.34 -16.65 -26.66
C PRO A 357 -6.48 -15.66 -26.35
N VAL A 358 -7.58 -16.15 -25.77
CA VAL A 358 -8.77 -15.30 -25.48
C VAL A 358 -8.47 -14.19 -24.47
N ASN A 359 -7.52 -14.39 -23.55
CA ASN A 359 -7.02 -13.35 -22.64
C ASN A 359 -6.00 -12.39 -23.30
N TRP A 360 -5.45 -12.75 -24.46
CA TRP A 360 -4.55 -11.91 -25.26
C TRP A 360 -5.31 -11.00 -26.26
N THR A 361 -6.58 -11.27 -26.56
CA THR A 361 -7.35 -10.38 -27.46
C THR A 361 -7.66 -9.03 -26.81
N GLY A 362 -7.85 -8.01 -27.65
CA GLY A 362 -8.39 -6.70 -27.29
C GLY A 362 -9.73 -6.44 -27.98
N GLN A 363 -10.24 -5.20 -27.91
CA GLN A 363 -11.55 -4.84 -28.47
C GLN A 363 -11.50 -4.28 -29.91
N LEU A 364 -10.34 -4.29 -30.57
CA LEU A 364 -10.19 -3.87 -31.97
C LEU A 364 -10.80 -4.91 -32.94
N ASN A 365 -12.09 -4.80 -33.19
CA ASN A 365 -12.88 -5.74 -34.02
C ASN A 365 -12.61 -5.67 -35.54
N MET A 366 -11.48 -5.09 -35.97
CA MET A 366 -11.12 -4.93 -37.39
C MET A 366 -10.29 -6.10 -37.94
N PHE A 367 -9.70 -6.93 -37.07
CA PHE A 367 -8.88 -8.07 -37.43
C PHE A 367 -9.03 -9.21 -36.40
N TYR A 368 -8.57 -10.41 -36.76
CA TYR A 368 -8.36 -11.47 -35.79
C TYR A 368 -6.99 -11.28 -35.15
N TYR A 369 -6.92 -11.25 -33.82
CA TYR A 369 -5.64 -11.20 -33.12
C TYR A 369 -4.84 -12.47 -33.43
N CYS A 370 -3.69 -12.27 -34.08
CA CYS A 370 -2.63 -13.25 -34.29
C CYS A 370 -1.35 -12.77 -33.60
N ILE A 371 -0.40 -13.68 -33.43
CA ILE A 371 0.83 -13.41 -32.68
C ILE A 371 1.99 -13.08 -33.63
N LEU A 372 2.07 -13.71 -34.80
CA LEU A 372 3.25 -13.63 -35.67
C LEU A 372 2.89 -13.24 -37.11
N GLN A 373 3.74 -12.43 -37.73
CA GLN A 373 3.71 -12.14 -39.16
C GLN A 373 4.09 -13.39 -39.97
N SER A 374 3.33 -13.73 -41.03
CA SER A 374 3.68 -14.88 -41.87
C SER A 374 5.07 -14.71 -42.51
N PRO A 375 5.91 -15.77 -42.56
CA PRO A 375 7.13 -15.78 -43.36
C PRO A 375 6.91 -15.52 -44.87
N THR A 376 5.65 -15.56 -45.33
CA THR A 376 5.26 -15.18 -46.70
C THR A 376 4.95 -13.69 -46.88
N ASN A 377 4.78 -12.93 -45.79
CA ASN A 377 4.55 -11.48 -45.81
C ASN A 377 5.90 -10.74 -45.85
N THR A 378 6.29 -10.27 -47.03
CA THR A 378 7.56 -9.56 -47.27
C THR A 378 7.56 -8.08 -46.85
N ASN A 379 6.55 -7.63 -46.10
CA ASN A 379 6.54 -6.27 -45.57
C ASN A 379 7.46 -6.17 -44.35
N GLU A 380 8.17 -5.05 -44.21
CA GLU A 380 8.99 -4.75 -43.04
C GLU A 380 8.39 -3.62 -42.23
N ILE A 381 8.53 -3.70 -40.91
CA ILE A 381 8.27 -2.57 -40.01
C ILE A 381 9.60 -1.85 -39.82
N TYR A 382 9.64 -0.55 -40.11
CA TYR A 382 10.79 0.31 -39.87
C TYR A 382 10.48 1.25 -38.70
N LEU A 383 11.30 1.18 -37.65
CA LEU A 383 11.24 2.08 -36.50
C LEU A 383 12.53 2.87 -36.39
N GLU A 384 12.41 4.16 -36.10
CA GLU A 384 13.52 5.08 -35.86
C GLU A 384 13.18 6.00 -34.69
N VAL A 385 14.02 5.99 -33.65
CA VAL A 385 13.89 6.82 -32.44
C VAL A 385 15.11 7.72 -32.33
N ASN A 386 14.85 9.03 -32.35
CA ASN A 386 15.83 10.12 -32.41
C ASN A 386 15.72 11.04 -31.18
N ASN A 387 15.28 10.50 -30.04
CA ASN A 387 15.27 11.21 -28.76
C ASN A 387 16.68 11.69 -28.39
N TYR A 388 16.79 12.74 -27.58
CA TYR A 388 18.08 13.25 -27.09
C TYR A 388 18.03 13.53 -25.59
N LEU A 389 19.15 13.22 -24.91
CA LEU A 389 19.37 13.54 -23.50
C LEU A 389 19.91 14.97 -23.37
N VAL A 390 19.49 15.70 -22.33
CA VAL A 390 19.95 17.06 -22.07
C VAL A 390 19.79 17.40 -20.59
N HIS A 391 20.75 18.14 -20.04
CA HIS A 391 20.62 18.70 -18.69
C HIS A 391 19.61 19.85 -18.70
N ARG A 392 18.71 19.86 -17.71
CA ARG A 392 17.67 20.87 -17.50
C ARG A 392 17.67 21.34 -16.05
N ASN A 393 17.24 22.57 -15.84
CA ASN A 393 16.92 23.04 -14.49
C ASN A 393 15.44 22.77 -14.23
N ILE A 394 15.16 22.01 -13.17
CA ILE A 394 13.82 21.79 -12.62
C ILE A 394 13.65 22.65 -11.35
N THR A 395 12.41 23.04 -11.03
CA THR A 395 12.08 24.07 -10.04
C THR A 395 10.89 23.67 -9.18
N ASN A 396 11.15 23.01 -8.05
CA ASN A 396 10.10 22.77 -7.05
C ASN A 396 9.70 24.09 -6.37
N VAL A 397 8.43 24.23 -5.99
CA VAL A 397 7.94 25.35 -5.18
C VAL A 397 7.56 24.85 -3.79
N ILE A 398 8.16 25.42 -2.74
CA ILE A 398 7.90 25.03 -1.35
C ILE A 398 7.36 26.22 -0.56
N ALA A 399 6.25 26.05 0.16
CA ALA A 399 5.69 27.06 1.06
C ALA A 399 5.47 26.51 2.47
N THR A 400 5.88 27.28 3.48
CA THR A 400 5.89 26.85 4.89
C THR A 400 4.98 27.74 5.74
N VAL A 401 4.15 27.13 6.60
CA VAL A 401 3.49 27.80 7.74
C VAL A 401 4.03 27.18 9.02
N TYR A 402 4.73 27.95 9.85
CA TYR A 402 5.34 27.41 11.06
C TYR A 402 4.32 27.10 12.15
N GLY A 403 4.53 25.96 12.82
CA GLY A 403 3.74 25.52 13.95
C GLY A 403 3.87 26.43 15.18
N SER A 404 2.76 26.56 15.91
CA SER A 404 2.69 27.34 17.15
C SER A 404 3.08 26.56 18.41
N VAL A 405 3.20 25.22 18.33
CA VAL A 405 3.52 24.32 19.45
C VAL A 405 4.74 23.46 19.13
N GLU A 406 4.77 22.84 17.96
CA GLU A 406 5.85 21.97 17.48
C GLU A 406 6.32 22.43 16.10
N PRO A 407 6.99 23.60 15.99
CA PRO A 407 7.48 24.11 14.71
C PRO A 407 8.52 23.18 14.04
N ASP A 408 9.10 22.26 14.81
CA ASP A 408 10.07 21.24 14.40
C ASP A 408 9.42 19.91 13.97
N ARG A 409 8.10 19.86 13.81
CA ARG A 409 7.39 18.69 13.27
C ARG A 409 6.64 19.09 12.00
N TYR A 410 6.79 18.31 10.94
CA TYR A 410 6.27 18.67 9.60
C TYR A 410 5.15 17.72 9.18
N VAL A 411 4.03 18.27 8.71
CA VAL A 411 3.12 17.54 7.81
C VAL A 411 3.23 18.19 6.44
N LEU A 412 3.55 17.37 5.45
CA LEU A 412 3.75 17.80 4.08
C LEU A 412 2.51 17.44 3.25
N LEU A 413 2.14 18.31 2.32
CA LEU A 413 1.23 18.00 1.22
C LEU A 413 1.97 18.27 -0.08
N GLY A 414 2.03 17.26 -0.96
CA GLY A 414 2.70 17.35 -2.24
C GLY A 414 1.85 16.89 -3.43
N ASN A 415 2.28 17.35 -4.59
CA ASN A 415 1.66 17.23 -5.90
C ASN A 415 2.67 17.77 -6.92
N HIS A 416 2.93 17.09 -8.03
CA HIS A 416 3.72 17.68 -9.11
C HIS A 416 2.94 18.71 -9.92
N HIS A 417 3.62 19.49 -10.76
CA HIS A 417 2.97 20.41 -11.70
C HIS A 417 3.34 20.17 -13.17
N ASP A 418 4.51 19.55 -13.43
CA ASP A 418 4.94 19.17 -14.77
C ASP A 418 4.01 18.14 -15.41
N ALA A 419 3.80 18.24 -16.72
CA ALA A 419 2.92 17.34 -17.47
C ALA A 419 3.42 17.05 -18.89
N TRP A 420 3.27 15.83 -19.39
CA TRP A 420 3.63 15.51 -20.78
C TRP A 420 2.98 16.42 -21.85
N THR A 421 1.78 16.95 -21.59
CA THR A 421 1.11 17.94 -22.45
C THR A 421 0.49 19.08 -21.62
N PHE A 422 -0.84 19.25 -21.62
CA PHE A 422 -1.54 20.26 -20.79
C PHE A 422 -1.82 19.76 -19.37
N GLY A 423 -2.05 18.45 -19.22
CA GLY A 423 -2.08 17.76 -17.93
C GLY A 423 -3.20 18.21 -16.99
N ALA A 424 -4.45 18.22 -17.45
CA ALA A 424 -5.57 18.78 -16.70
C ALA A 424 -6.18 17.84 -15.66
N VAL A 425 -6.19 16.55 -15.94
CA VAL A 425 -6.36 15.53 -14.91
C VAL A 425 -5.06 15.42 -14.11
N ASP A 426 -3.93 15.46 -14.82
CA ASP A 426 -2.66 14.86 -14.38
C ASP A 426 -1.47 15.79 -14.70
N PRO A 427 -0.88 16.47 -13.71
CA PRO A 427 -1.25 16.52 -12.29
C PRO A 427 -2.25 17.63 -11.93
N ASN A 428 -2.63 18.50 -12.87
CA ASN A 428 -3.10 19.85 -12.50
C ASN A 428 -4.48 19.88 -11.84
N SER A 429 -5.22 18.77 -11.81
CA SER A 429 -6.41 18.65 -10.95
C SER A 429 -6.04 18.67 -9.45
N GLY A 430 -4.89 18.10 -9.08
CA GLY A 430 -4.28 18.23 -7.75
C GLY A 430 -3.62 19.57 -7.52
N THR A 431 -2.90 20.12 -8.50
CA THR A 431 -2.22 21.42 -8.38
C THR A 431 -3.23 22.56 -8.19
N ALA A 432 -4.34 22.54 -8.93
CA ALA A 432 -5.44 23.48 -8.76
C ALA A 432 -6.10 23.41 -7.37
N VAL A 433 -6.16 22.20 -6.81
CA VAL A 433 -6.61 21.89 -5.44
C VAL A 433 -5.64 22.44 -4.40
N LEU A 434 -4.33 22.21 -4.58
CA LEU A 434 -3.25 22.71 -3.72
C LEU A 434 -3.23 24.25 -3.68
N MET A 435 -3.43 24.91 -4.83
CA MET A 435 -3.48 26.37 -4.94
C MET A 435 -4.70 27.01 -4.25
N GLU A 436 -5.86 26.35 -4.24
CA GLU A 436 -7.02 26.82 -3.47
C GLU A 436 -6.86 26.53 -1.98
N LEU A 437 -6.23 25.42 -1.58
CA LEU A 437 -5.88 25.20 -0.17
C LEU A 437 -4.93 26.27 0.34
N ALA A 438 -3.91 26.63 -0.45
CA ALA A 438 -2.99 27.72 -0.12
C ALA A 438 -3.72 29.06 0.09
N ARG A 439 -4.79 29.34 -0.68
CA ARG A 439 -5.65 30.51 -0.46
C ARG A 439 -6.51 30.36 0.79
N ALA A 440 -7.18 29.22 1.00
CA ALA A 440 -8.05 29.00 2.15
C ALA A 440 -7.26 29.05 3.48
N LEU A 441 -6.08 28.42 3.54
CA LEU A 441 -5.13 28.59 4.65
C LEU A 441 -4.70 30.06 4.80
N SER A 442 -4.55 30.80 3.71
CA SER A 442 -4.23 32.23 3.77
C SER A 442 -5.32 33.07 4.43
N ASP A 443 -6.57 32.84 4.05
CA ASP A 443 -7.70 33.56 4.63
C ASP A 443 -8.01 33.07 6.07
N LEU A 444 -7.66 31.82 6.41
CA LEU A 444 -7.68 31.32 7.79
C LEU A 444 -6.67 32.04 8.70
N ARG A 445 -5.43 32.23 8.24
CA ARG A 445 -4.37 32.93 9.01
C ARG A 445 -4.63 34.43 9.15
N SER A 446 -5.60 34.99 8.42
CA SER A 446 -6.15 36.34 8.65
C SER A 446 -7.09 36.43 9.88
N LYS A 447 -7.43 35.27 10.48
CA LYS A 447 -8.28 35.13 11.69
C LYS A 447 -7.44 34.74 12.93
N ASP A 448 -6.17 35.14 12.94
CA ASP A 448 -5.17 34.84 13.97
C ASP A 448 -4.93 33.34 14.26
N TRP A 449 -5.33 32.46 13.33
CA TRP A 449 -5.06 31.03 13.43
C TRP A 449 -3.62 30.68 13.01
N ARG A 450 -3.05 29.69 13.70
CA ARG A 450 -1.87 28.94 13.26
C ARG A 450 -2.03 27.44 13.54
N PRO A 451 -1.41 26.57 12.74
CA PRO A 451 -1.32 25.15 13.03
C PRO A 451 -0.47 24.90 14.29
N GLY A 452 -0.67 23.77 14.97
CA GLY A 452 0.21 23.37 16.10
C GLY A 452 1.59 22.90 15.63
N ARG A 453 1.62 22.02 14.62
CA ARG A 453 2.83 21.60 13.88
C ARG A 453 3.08 22.50 12.67
N THR A 454 4.22 22.35 12.01
CA THR A 454 4.53 23.08 10.77
C THR A 454 3.89 22.40 9.55
N ILE A 455 3.30 23.19 8.66
CA ILE A 455 2.74 22.75 7.38
C ILE A 455 3.72 23.10 6.26
N LEU A 456 4.03 22.13 5.40
CA LEU A 456 4.67 22.36 4.10
C LEU A 456 3.66 22.07 2.97
N LEU A 457 3.51 23.02 2.06
CA LEU A 457 2.91 22.78 0.74
C LEU A 457 4.04 22.67 -0.27
N CYS A 458 4.05 21.59 -1.04
CA CYS A 458 5.09 21.29 -2.02
C CYS A 458 4.47 21.15 -3.40
N SER A 459 5.05 21.82 -4.39
CA SER A 459 4.78 21.58 -5.80
C SER A 459 6.07 21.05 -6.44
N TRP A 460 6.03 19.82 -6.95
CA TRP A 460 7.18 19.10 -7.49
C TRP A 460 7.29 19.25 -9.02
N ASP A 461 8.49 19.13 -9.57
CA ASP A 461 8.80 19.17 -11.01
C ASP A 461 9.51 17.86 -11.42
N ALA A 462 9.42 17.48 -12.70
CA ALA A 462 9.91 16.25 -13.29
C ALA A 462 9.46 14.96 -12.58
N GLU A 463 8.21 14.89 -12.10
CA GLU A 463 7.60 13.61 -11.68
C GLU A 463 7.53 12.66 -12.87
N GLU A 464 7.05 13.15 -14.01
CA GLU A 464 6.72 12.38 -15.20
C GLU A 464 7.92 11.58 -15.75
N TYR A 465 9.12 12.07 -15.45
CA TYR A 465 10.39 11.50 -15.82
C TYR A 465 10.91 10.42 -14.84
N GLY A 466 10.44 10.39 -13.60
CA GLY A 466 10.83 9.42 -12.57
C GLY A 466 10.87 10.01 -11.16
N LEU A 467 9.82 10.72 -10.73
CA LEU A 467 9.68 11.31 -9.38
C LEU A 467 10.82 12.28 -9.03
N ILE A 468 11.42 12.97 -10.02
CA ILE A 468 12.76 13.53 -9.86
C ILE A 468 12.76 14.66 -8.83
N GLY A 469 11.91 15.67 -8.95
CA GLY A 469 11.89 16.81 -8.03
C GLY A 469 11.64 16.42 -6.57
N SER A 470 10.79 15.43 -6.29
CA SER A 470 10.57 14.95 -4.93
C SER A 470 11.75 14.10 -4.41
N TYR A 471 12.39 13.29 -5.25
CA TYR A 471 13.64 12.60 -4.89
C TYR A 471 14.76 13.60 -4.56
N GLU A 472 15.10 14.52 -5.46
CA GLU A 472 16.22 15.46 -5.22
C GLU A 472 16.01 16.30 -3.95
N TRP A 473 14.78 16.75 -3.69
CA TRP A 473 14.48 17.53 -2.48
C TRP A 473 14.51 16.69 -1.21
N THR A 474 14.03 15.45 -1.24
CA THR A 474 14.11 14.55 -0.08
C THR A 474 15.54 14.07 0.18
N GLU A 475 16.40 13.94 -0.84
CA GLU A 475 17.81 13.62 -0.68
C GLU A 475 18.61 14.82 -0.11
N GLU A 476 18.30 16.06 -0.50
CA GLU A 476 18.86 17.27 0.15
C GLU A 476 18.42 17.37 1.62
N HIS A 477 17.13 17.15 1.89
CA HIS A 477 16.53 17.36 3.22
C HIS A 477 16.51 16.10 4.10
N ALA A 478 17.12 14.99 3.66
CA ALA A 478 17.05 13.65 4.24
C ALA A 478 17.15 13.60 5.77
N LYS A 479 18.17 14.26 6.33
CA LYS A 479 18.44 14.30 7.80
C LYS A 479 17.36 15.03 8.58
N ILE A 480 16.73 16.03 7.96
CA ILE A 480 15.67 16.86 8.56
C ILE A 480 14.34 16.11 8.46
N LEU A 481 14.01 15.53 7.30
CA LEU A 481 12.78 14.79 7.08
C LEU A 481 12.71 13.51 7.92
N GLY A 482 13.78 12.70 7.92
CA GLY A 482 13.85 11.47 8.71
C GLY A 482 13.55 11.69 10.19
N ALA A 483 14.04 12.81 10.77
CA ALA A 483 13.87 13.14 12.19
C ALA A 483 12.56 13.87 12.55
N ASN A 484 11.90 14.55 11.60
CA ASN A 484 10.85 15.54 11.90
C ASN A 484 9.56 15.42 11.07
N ALA A 485 9.54 14.69 9.95
CA ALA A 485 8.33 14.56 9.12
C ALA A 485 7.34 13.56 9.74
N VAL A 486 6.16 14.03 10.12
CA VAL A 486 5.12 13.20 10.75
C VAL A 486 4.30 12.46 9.70
N ALA A 487 3.96 13.11 8.59
CA ALA A 487 3.32 12.48 7.43
C ALA A 487 3.57 13.27 6.14
N TYR A 488 3.51 12.58 5.00
CA TYR A 488 3.43 13.18 3.66
C TYR A 488 2.11 12.77 3.00
N LEU A 489 1.35 13.76 2.53
CA LEU A 489 0.05 13.57 1.90
C LEU A 489 0.20 13.86 0.40
N ASN A 490 -0.24 12.94 -0.44
CA ASN A 490 -0.16 13.06 -1.89
C ASN A 490 -1.55 13.36 -2.47
N VAL A 491 -1.63 14.37 -3.34
CA VAL A 491 -2.76 14.59 -4.24
C VAL A 491 -2.23 14.94 -5.61
N ASP A 492 -1.85 13.90 -6.34
CA ASP A 492 -1.51 13.89 -7.76
C ASP A 492 -2.79 14.16 -8.59
N VAL A 493 -3.27 13.18 -9.35
CA VAL A 493 -4.59 13.19 -9.99
C VAL A 493 -5.67 13.26 -8.90
N ALA A 494 -6.21 14.45 -8.67
CA ALA A 494 -7.40 14.60 -7.86
C ALA A 494 -8.61 13.93 -8.55
N VAL A 495 -8.89 14.24 -9.82
CA VAL A 495 -10.13 13.79 -10.49
C VAL A 495 -9.84 13.02 -11.78
N GLY A 496 -9.46 11.75 -11.63
CA GLY A 496 -9.40 10.80 -12.76
C GLY A 496 -10.79 10.32 -13.22
N GLY A 497 -11.82 10.54 -12.42
CA GLY A 497 -13.19 10.16 -12.77
C GLY A 497 -14.22 10.52 -11.71
N VAL A 498 -15.45 10.05 -11.94
CA VAL A 498 -16.62 10.39 -11.10
C VAL A 498 -17.22 9.17 -10.39
N TYR A 499 -16.55 8.01 -10.44
CA TYR A 499 -17.15 6.73 -10.06
C TYR A 499 -17.25 6.55 -8.54
N SER A 500 -16.12 6.71 -7.84
CA SER A 500 -16.03 6.60 -6.39
C SER A 500 -14.73 7.24 -5.89
N PHE A 501 -14.73 7.68 -4.64
CA PHE A 501 -13.51 8.00 -3.92
C PHE A 501 -12.55 6.78 -3.80
N ASN A 502 -11.26 7.07 -3.73
CA ASN A 502 -10.19 6.11 -3.56
C ASN A 502 -9.07 6.69 -2.70
N ALA A 503 -8.50 5.88 -1.81
CA ALA A 503 -7.28 6.19 -1.09
C ALA A 503 -6.39 4.96 -0.97
N ALA A 504 -5.08 5.16 -1.08
CA ALA A 504 -4.04 4.21 -0.68
C ALA A 504 -3.22 4.83 0.46
N ALA A 505 -2.80 4.06 1.45
CA ALA A 505 -2.10 4.62 2.61
C ALA A 505 -1.27 3.59 3.38
N THR A 506 -0.33 4.06 4.19
CA THR A 506 0.21 3.26 5.29
C THR A 506 -0.82 3.14 6.42
N PRO A 507 -0.78 2.07 7.25
CA PRO A 507 -1.86 1.75 8.17
C PRO A 507 -2.22 2.85 9.18
N LEU A 508 -1.24 3.65 9.61
CA LEU A 508 -1.44 4.74 10.58
C LEU A 508 -2.37 5.85 10.06
N LEU A 509 -2.54 5.97 8.73
CA LEU A 509 -3.45 6.93 8.09
C LEU A 509 -4.82 6.34 7.70
N ILE A 510 -5.09 5.06 7.95
CA ILE A 510 -6.39 4.43 7.65
C ILE A 510 -7.54 5.05 8.47
N GLN A 511 -7.49 5.03 9.82
CA GLN A 511 -8.53 5.66 10.65
C GLN A 511 -8.67 7.19 10.43
N PRO A 512 -7.60 7.97 10.23
CA PRO A 512 -7.71 9.38 9.84
C PRO A 512 -8.52 9.59 8.55
N ILE A 513 -8.21 8.82 7.48
CA ILE A 513 -8.92 8.91 6.19
C ILE A 513 -10.37 8.43 6.32
N TYR A 514 -10.64 7.33 7.03
CA TYR A 514 -12.01 6.87 7.30
C TYR A 514 -12.84 7.91 8.05
N THR A 515 -12.27 8.58 9.05
CA THR A 515 -13.03 9.50 9.90
C THR A 515 -13.32 10.82 9.19
N ALA A 516 -12.38 11.28 8.36
CA ALA A 516 -12.58 12.41 7.45
C ALA A 516 -13.61 12.10 6.34
N THR A 517 -13.54 10.93 5.70
CA THR A 517 -14.54 10.52 4.68
C THR A 517 -15.94 10.29 5.27
N LYS A 518 -16.07 9.85 6.54
CA LYS A 518 -17.36 9.70 7.27
C LYS A 518 -18.07 11.01 7.57
N THR A 519 -17.39 12.12 7.41
CA THR A 519 -17.92 13.46 7.71
C THR A 519 -17.91 14.36 6.47
N THR A 520 -17.10 14.04 5.46
CA THR A 520 -17.13 14.68 4.14
C THR A 520 -18.38 14.25 3.37
N LYS A 521 -19.13 15.20 2.83
CA LYS A 521 -20.42 14.96 2.18
C LYS A 521 -20.25 14.52 0.72
N CYS A 522 -20.95 13.47 0.31
CA CYS A 522 -20.74 12.85 -0.99
C CYS A 522 -21.06 13.79 -2.18
N PRO A 523 -20.26 13.78 -3.27
CA PRO A 523 -20.67 14.36 -4.54
C PRO A 523 -21.85 13.64 -5.19
N ASN A 524 -21.82 12.30 -5.17
CA ASN A 524 -22.73 11.51 -5.97
C ASN A 524 -24.08 11.34 -5.27
N LYS A 525 -25.15 11.51 -6.05
CA LYS A 525 -26.52 11.46 -5.56
C LYS A 525 -26.85 10.04 -5.09
N GLY A 526 -27.24 9.91 -3.82
CA GLY A 526 -27.66 8.64 -3.21
C GLY A 526 -26.93 8.34 -1.91
N PHE A 527 -25.74 8.93 -1.71
CA PHE A 527 -24.92 8.78 -0.52
C PHE A 527 -24.96 10.07 0.32
N ALA A 528 -24.84 9.95 1.64
CA ALA A 528 -24.73 11.12 2.51
C ALA A 528 -23.25 11.58 2.60
N THR A 529 -22.35 10.64 2.82
CA THR A 529 -20.92 10.86 3.04
C THR A 529 -20.06 10.18 1.97
N VAL A 530 -18.83 10.63 1.82
CA VAL A 530 -17.84 10.00 0.92
C VAL A 530 -17.52 8.57 1.39
N TYR A 531 -17.54 8.30 2.70
CA TYR A 531 -17.39 6.96 3.25
C TYR A 531 -18.53 6.03 2.83
N ASP A 532 -19.78 6.50 2.77
CA ASP A 532 -20.91 5.66 2.34
C ASP A 532 -20.79 5.23 0.88
N GLU A 533 -20.33 6.14 0.00
CA GLU A 533 -20.03 5.85 -1.41
C GLU A 533 -18.87 4.86 -1.54
N TRP A 534 -17.77 5.15 -0.85
CA TRP A 534 -16.54 4.37 -0.91
C TRP A 534 -16.74 2.95 -0.35
N LEU A 535 -17.51 2.81 0.74
CA LEU A 535 -17.93 1.51 1.29
C LEU A 535 -18.86 0.76 0.34
N HIS A 536 -19.72 1.46 -0.41
CA HIS A 536 -20.63 0.83 -1.37
C HIS A 536 -19.90 0.27 -2.61
N TYR A 537 -18.95 1.02 -3.17
CA TYR A 537 -18.24 0.62 -4.38
C TYR A 537 -16.93 -0.15 -4.13
N GLN A 538 -16.31 0.04 -2.98
CA GLN A 538 -15.02 -0.58 -2.60
C GLN A 538 -15.06 -1.22 -1.20
N PRO A 539 -16.04 -2.08 -0.85
CA PRO A 539 -16.08 -2.73 0.46
C PRO A 539 -14.90 -3.69 0.65
N ASN A 540 -14.21 -3.57 1.78
CA ASN A 540 -13.23 -4.56 2.23
C ASN A 540 -13.97 -5.83 2.70
N PRO A 541 -13.70 -7.01 2.11
CA PRO A 541 -14.44 -8.24 2.40
C PRO A 541 -14.24 -8.76 3.84
N THR A 542 -13.21 -8.32 4.58
CA THR A 542 -12.90 -8.89 5.91
C THR A 542 -13.45 -8.09 7.08
N ASN A 543 -13.70 -6.77 6.95
CA ASN A 543 -13.95 -5.89 8.10
C ASN A 543 -15.13 -4.90 7.97
N SER A 544 -15.89 -4.93 6.86
CA SER A 544 -17.03 -4.01 6.61
C SER A 544 -16.69 -2.50 6.62
N ALA A 545 -15.43 -2.14 6.42
CA ALA A 545 -14.99 -0.79 6.06
C ALA A 545 -14.67 -0.73 4.54
N PRO A 546 -14.40 0.45 3.96
CA PRO A 546 -13.83 0.55 2.63
C PRO A 546 -12.44 -0.09 2.54
N GLN A 547 -12.03 -0.52 1.35
CA GLN A 547 -10.69 -1.04 1.10
C GLN A 547 -9.67 0.11 0.97
N VAL A 548 -8.58 0.02 1.75
CA VAL A 548 -7.38 0.86 1.63
C VAL A 548 -6.19 -0.07 1.29
N PRO A 549 -5.66 -0.06 0.06
CA PRO A 549 -4.41 -0.73 -0.26
C PRO A 549 -3.18 0.02 0.29
N GLY A 550 -2.07 -0.70 0.47
CA GLY A 550 -0.76 -0.12 0.73
C GLY A 550 -0.17 0.59 -0.50
N LEU A 551 0.85 1.42 -0.27
CA LEU A 551 1.49 2.25 -1.30
C LEU A 551 2.66 1.54 -1.98
N GLY A 552 2.64 1.54 -3.33
CA GLY A 552 3.74 1.06 -4.19
C GLY A 552 4.69 2.20 -4.55
N SER A 553 4.81 2.49 -5.85
CA SER A 553 5.46 3.68 -6.44
C SER A 553 4.56 4.21 -7.55
N GLY A 554 4.96 5.31 -8.20
CA GLY A 554 4.20 5.96 -9.28
C GLY A 554 3.44 7.20 -8.83
N SER A 555 3.94 7.88 -7.79
CA SER A 555 3.78 9.30 -7.52
C SER A 555 4.75 9.73 -6.41
N ASP A 556 4.79 11.03 -6.09
CA ASP A 556 5.76 11.70 -5.22
C ASP A 556 5.78 11.26 -3.73
N TYR A 557 4.88 10.38 -3.29
CA TYR A 557 4.98 9.76 -1.94
C TYR A 557 6.14 8.76 -1.82
N THR A 558 6.67 8.28 -2.94
CA THR A 558 7.63 7.17 -3.00
C THR A 558 8.95 7.43 -2.25
N PRO A 559 9.65 8.57 -2.42
CA PRO A 559 10.88 8.81 -1.66
C PRO A 559 10.61 9.01 -0.17
N PHE A 560 9.46 9.60 0.20
CA PHE A 560 9.06 9.77 1.59
C PHE A 560 8.84 8.43 2.28
N LEU A 561 8.04 7.54 1.69
CA LEU A 561 7.75 6.24 2.29
C LEU A 561 8.91 5.25 2.13
N GLN A 562 9.28 4.88 0.90
CA GLN A 562 10.26 3.83 0.69
C GLN A 562 11.71 4.29 0.88
N GLY A 563 12.01 5.58 0.77
CA GLY A 563 13.34 6.14 1.03
C GLY A 563 13.60 6.45 2.50
N PHE A 564 12.59 6.96 3.23
CA PHE A 564 12.76 7.52 4.58
C PHE A 564 11.77 7.04 5.64
N GLY A 565 10.82 6.14 5.34
CA GLY A 565 9.89 5.58 6.33
C GLY A 565 8.87 6.60 6.85
N ILE A 566 8.50 7.57 6.02
CA ILE A 566 7.51 8.59 6.37
C ILE A 566 6.12 8.06 6.05
N THR A 567 5.22 8.14 7.01
CA THR A 567 3.81 7.76 6.90
C THR A 567 3.13 8.52 5.78
N CYS A 568 2.56 7.81 4.80
CA CYS A 568 2.08 8.38 3.54
C CYS A 568 0.64 7.98 3.18
N SER A 569 -0.05 8.84 2.43
CA SER A 569 -1.28 8.50 1.73
C SER A 569 -1.39 9.17 0.36
N ASP A 570 -2.04 8.49 -0.59
CA ASP A 570 -2.52 9.03 -1.86
C ASP A 570 -4.06 9.00 -1.88
N MET A 571 -4.70 10.04 -2.44
CA MET A 571 -6.15 10.23 -2.38
C MET A 571 -6.70 10.85 -3.67
N ASN A 572 -7.62 10.14 -4.33
CA ASN A 572 -8.17 10.54 -5.62
C ASN A 572 -9.66 10.17 -5.81
N TYR A 573 -10.30 10.74 -6.81
CA TYR A 573 -11.61 10.32 -7.32
C TYR A 573 -11.40 9.56 -8.64
N ARG A 574 -11.64 8.25 -8.61
CA ARG A 574 -11.21 7.38 -9.71
C ARG A 574 -12.24 7.22 -10.81
N TYR A 575 -11.74 6.82 -11.98
CA TYR A 575 -12.56 6.26 -13.06
C TYR A 575 -13.14 4.89 -12.65
N PHE A 576 -14.11 4.38 -13.42
CA PHE A 576 -14.70 3.06 -13.12
C PHE A 576 -13.68 1.92 -13.31
N ASP A 577 -12.77 2.08 -14.27
CA ASP A 577 -11.67 1.16 -14.53
C ASP A 577 -10.51 1.46 -13.54
N PRO A 578 -10.01 0.48 -12.77
CA PRO A 578 -8.92 0.69 -11.82
C PRO A 578 -7.54 0.87 -12.47
N VAL A 579 -7.42 0.79 -13.81
CA VAL A 579 -6.13 0.96 -14.52
C VAL A 579 -5.80 2.43 -14.81
N GLY A 580 -6.77 3.35 -14.71
CA GLY A 580 -6.58 4.79 -14.95
C GLY A 580 -7.72 5.44 -15.74
N TYR A 581 -7.54 6.70 -16.13
CA TYR A 581 -8.48 7.46 -16.96
C TYR A 581 -8.08 7.39 -18.45
N PRO A 582 -9.02 7.36 -19.42
CA PRO A 582 -8.66 6.97 -20.79
C PRO A 582 -7.69 7.88 -21.54
N VAL A 583 -7.66 9.20 -21.31
CA VAL A 583 -6.82 10.16 -22.06
C VAL A 583 -5.42 10.40 -21.45
N TYR A 584 -5.04 9.57 -20.48
CA TYR A 584 -3.78 9.61 -19.74
C TYR A 584 -2.53 9.79 -20.64
N HIS A 585 -1.72 10.80 -20.30
CA HIS A 585 -0.49 11.24 -20.98
C HIS A 585 -0.62 11.58 -22.49
N SER A 586 -1.86 11.83 -22.97
CA SER A 586 -2.15 12.21 -24.36
C SER A 586 -2.44 13.71 -24.48
N VAL A 587 -2.38 14.29 -25.70
CA VAL A 587 -2.77 15.71 -25.92
C VAL A 587 -4.23 16.01 -25.54
N HIS A 588 -5.04 14.96 -25.40
CA HIS A 588 -6.45 15.04 -25.04
C HIS A 588 -6.69 15.13 -23.52
N ASP A 589 -5.66 14.98 -22.68
CA ASP A 589 -5.74 15.49 -21.31
C ASP A 589 -5.49 17.01 -21.31
N ASN A 590 -6.59 17.76 -21.34
CA ASN A 590 -6.61 19.22 -21.31
C ASN A 590 -7.90 19.71 -20.66
N PHE A 591 -7.99 21.02 -20.36
CA PHE A 591 -9.11 21.62 -19.63
C PHE A 591 -10.50 21.22 -20.12
N PHE A 592 -10.68 20.96 -21.42
CA PHE A 592 -11.98 20.56 -21.97
C PHE A 592 -12.38 19.12 -21.59
N TYR A 593 -11.43 18.21 -21.36
CA TYR A 593 -11.71 16.88 -20.83
C TYR A 593 -12.31 16.98 -19.43
N GLU A 594 -11.55 17.58 -18.51
CA GLU A 594 -11.93 17.70 -17.10
C GLU A 594 -13.19 18.55 -16.91
N ALA A 595 -13.33 19.65 -17.67
CA ALA A 595 -14.53 20.50 -17.65
C ALA A 595 -15.84 19.78 -18.06
N ASN A 596 -15.76 18.60 -18.67
CA ASN A 596 -16.92 17.76 -19.03
C ASN A 596 -17.17 16.62 -18.04
N LEU A 597 -16.27 16.32 -17.11
CA LEU A 597 -16.53 15.40 -16.01
C LEU A 597 -17.55 16.00 -15.03
N ARG A 598 -18.54 15.20 -14.61
CA ARG A 598 -19.73 15.67 -13.88
C ARG A 598 -19.64 15.42 -12.37
N THR A 599 -18.64 15.98 -11.71
CA THR A 599 -18.45 15.92 -10.24
C THR A 599 -19.33 16.91 -9.46
N ARG A 600 -19.49 16.73 -8.13
CA ARG A 600 -20.45 17.53 -7.32
C ARG A 600 -20.25 17.73 -5.78
N PRO A 601 -19.04 17.78 -5.18
CA PRO A 601 -18.86 17.46 -3.74
C PRO A 601 -19.09 18.57 -2.69
N SER A 602 -18.97 18.22 -1.40
CA SER A 602 -19.26 19.06 -0.23
C SER A 602 -18.59 18.47 1.07
N PRO A 603 -18.55 19.15 2.25
CA PRO A 603 -17.55 18.81 3.30
C PRO A 603 -18.04 18.48 4.73
N THR A 604 -17.14 17.89 5.55
CA THR A 604 -16.85 18.05 7.02
C THR A 604 -15.88 16.96 7.56
N THR A 605 -15.46 17.00 8.84
CA THR A 605 -14.26 16.26 9.34
C THR A 605 -14.33 15.72 10.79
N GLN A 606 -13.55 14.65 11.10
CA GLN A 606 -12.73 14.40 12.32
C GLN A 606 -11.60 13.38 11.99
N PRO A 607 -10.48 13.28 12.75
CA PRO A 607 -9.57 12.12 12.65
C PRO A 607 -8.99 11.57 13.98
N TRP A 608 -8.63 10.27 13.98
CA TRP A 608 -7.84 9.58 15.02
C TRP A 608 -6.79 8.68 14.34
N VAL A 609 -5.55 8.61 14.84
CA VAL A 609 -4.51 7.64 14.40
C VAL A 609 -4.67 6.33 15.19
N CYS A 610 -4.47 5.17 14.56
CA CYS A 610 -4.61 3.85 15.20
C CYS A 610 -3.42 2.94 14.88
N VAL A 611 -2.71 2.46 15.91
CA VAL A 611 -1.56 1.54 15.73
C VAL A 611 -2.03 0.11 15.46
N GLY A 612 -3.20 -0.29 15.99
CA GLY A 612 -3.79 -1.61 15.77
C GLY A 612 -4.16 -1.92 14.30
N ASP A 613 -4.30 -0.89 13.47
CA ASP A 613 -4.47 -1.05 12.02
C ASP A 613 -3.18 -1.62 11.38
N TYR A 614 -2.00 -1.29 11.93
CA TYR A 614 -0.71 -1.84 11.50
C TYR A 614 -0.54 -3.30 11.95
N SER A 615 -0.96 -3.63 13.18
CA SER A 615 -1.02 -5.02 13.68
C SER A 615 -1.94 -5.89 12.81
N THR A 616 -3.08 -5.32 12.39
CA THR A 616 -4.03 -5.94 11.47
C THR A 616 -3.40 -6.14 10.08
N ALA A 617 -2.67 -5.15 9.56
CA ALA A 617 -1.96 -5.25 8.28
C ALA A 617 -0.92 -6.37 8.30
N LEU A 618 0.00 -6.39 9.28
CA LEU A 618 1.02 -7.44 9.42
C LEU A 618 0.40 -8.84 9.55
N THR A 619 -0.69 -8.97 10.32
CA THR A 619 -1.42 -10.24 10.47
C THR A 619 -2.03 -10.71 9.15
N ASN A 620 -2.61 -9.80 8.35
CA ASN A 620 -3.18 -10.13 7.05
C ASN A 620 -2.10 -10.51 6.02
N ILE A 621 -0.96 -9.82 6.00
CA ILE A 621 0.18 -10.16 5.14
C ILE A 621 0.67 -11.57 5.48
N MET A 622 0.79 -11.87 6.78
CA MET A 622 1.21 -13.18 7.25
C MET A 622 0.21 -14.30 6.91
N ALA A 623 -1.10 -14.03 7.02
CA ALA A 623 -2.14 -14.97 6.60
C ALA A 623 -2.02 -15.31 5.11
N GLY A 624 -1.83 -14.31 4.24
CA GLY A 624 -1.61 -14.53 2.81
C GLY A 624 -0.34 -15.31 2.50
N LEU A 625 0.78 -15.00 3.18
CA LEU A 625 2.04 -15.74 3.03
C LEU A 625 1.91 -17.23 3.42
N VAL A 626 1.12 -17.53 4.46
CA VAL A 626 0.82 -18.90 4.88
C VAL A 626 -0.15 -19.59 3.90
N GLU A 627 -1.18 -18.91 3.43
CA GLU A 627 -2.19 -19.45 2.49
C GLU A 627 -1.60 -19.76 1.11
N GLU A 628 -0.75 -18.88 0.58
CA GLU A 628 -0.21 -18.98 -0.78
C GLU A 628 1.07 -19.83 -0.86
N TYR A 629 1.93 -19.79 0.17
CA TYR A 629 3.26 -20.41 0.13
C TYR A 629 3.57 -21.40 1.27
N GLY A 630 2.70 -21.58 2.26
CA GLY A 630 2.99 -22.34 3.49
C GLY A 630 3.47 -23.78 3.25
N GLU A 631 2.85 -24.52 2.31
CA GLU A 631 3.29 -25.88 1.95
C GLU A 631 4.67 -25.88 1.27
N VAL A 632 4.92 -24.92 0.37
CA VAL A 632 6.19 -24.78 -0.37
C VAL A 632 7.32 -24.50 0.61
N LEU A 633 7.15 -23.52 1.51
CA LEU A 633 8.14 -23.14 2.51
C LEU A 633 8.43 -24.29 3.49
N SER A 634 7.38 -25.01 3.91
CA SER A 634 7.53 -26.22 4.73
C SER A 634 8.37 -27.29 4.02
N SER A 635 8.19 -27.49 2.72
CA SER A 635 8.99 -28.44 1.92
C SER A 635 10.48 -28.09 1.86
N GLN A 636 10.83 -26.81 2.01
CA GLN A 636 12.21 -26.30 2.01
C GLN A 636 12.80 -26.15 3.42
N ASN A 637 12.11 -26.67 4.44
CA ASN A 637 12.46 -26.53 5.86
C ASN A 637 12.62 -25.05 6.27
N ILE A 638 11.64 -24.21 5.90
CA ILE A 638 11.53 -22.80 6.27
C ILE A 638 10.27 -22.62 7.11
N SER A 639 10.45 -22.39 8.41
CA SER A 639 9.36 -22.08 9.33
C SER A 639 9.03 -20.58 9.33
N LEU A 640 7.74 -20.27 9.35
CA LEU A 640 7.19 -18.92 9.51
C LEU A 640 6.88 -18.58 10.98
N ASP A 641 7.09 -19.51 11.92
CA ASP A 641 6.66 -19.38 13.32
C ASP A 641 7.37 -18.24 14.05
N TYR A 642 8.65 -18.01 13.75
CA TYR A 642 9.42 -16.90 14.32
C TYR A 642 8.91 -15.52 13.90
N LEU A 643 8.51 -15.39 12.63
CA LEU A 643 7.87 -14.17 12.11
C LEU A 643 6.47 -14.00 12.73
N ASN A 644 5.70 -15.09 12.85
CA ASN A 644 4.38 -15.10 13.49
C ASN A 644 4.47 -14.65 14.96
N SER A 645 5.50 -15.10 15.67
CA SER A 645 5.80 -14.66 17.04
C SER A 645 6.10 -13.16 17.12
N SER A 646 6.96 -12.64 16.24
CA SER A 646 7.25 -11.19 16.22
C SER A 646 6.02 -10.33 15.88
N ILE A 647 5.12 -10.79 15.01
CA ILE A 647 3.87 -10.08 14.69
C ILE A 647 2.91 -10.07 15.89
N ARG A 648 2.92 -11.12 16.74
CA ARG A 648 2.17 -11.14 18.02
C ARG A 648 2.79 -10.19 19.05
N GLU A 649 4.11 -10.17 19.18
CA GLU A 649 4.83 -9.24 20.06
C GLU A 649 4.55 -7.78 19.66
N PHE A 650 4.59 -7.48 18.36
CA PHE A 650 4.17 -6.20 17.79
C PHE A 650 2.72 -5.86 18.14
N THR A 651 1.80 -6.81 17.97
CA THR A 651 0.37 -6.61 18.25
C THR A 651 0.13 -6.22 19.71
N MET A 652 0.79 -6.91 20.64
CA MET A 652 0.69 -6.62 22.08
C MET A 652 1.41 -5.32 22.46
N SER A 653 2.49 -4.97 21.77
CA SER A 653 3.20 -3.70 21.95
C SER A 653 2.36 -2.51 21.49
N ALA A 654 1.64 -2.66 20.37
CA ALA A 654 0.66 -1.69 19.87
C ALA A 654 -0.53 -1.51 20.83
N GLU A 655 -0.98 -2.58 21.50
CA GLU A 655 -2.00 -2.49 22.56
C GLU A 655 -1.49 -1.68 23.77
N CYS A 656 -0.26 -1.92 24.23
CA CYS A 656 0.36 -1.13 25.31
C CYS A 656 0.52 0.37 24.93
N LEU A 657 1.03 0.67 23.73
CA LEU A 657 1.12 2.07 23.25
C LEU A 657 -0.26 2.72 23.11
N TRP A 658 -1.27 1.97 22.66
CA TRP A 658 -2.65 2.46 22.58
C TRP A 658 -3.22 2.82 23.95
N GLU A 659 -2.99 2.00 25.00
CA GLU A 659 -3.40 2.37 26.35
C GLU A 659 -2.74 3.67 26.84
N GLU A 660 -1.46 3.89 26.57
CA GLU A 660 -0.76 5.12 26.92
C GLU A 660 -1.30 6.35 26.18
N LEU A 661 -1.60 6.20 24.89
CA LEU A 661 -2.28 7.23 24.08
C LEU A 661 -3.67 7.56 24.64
N GLN A 662 -4.43 6.58 25.12
CA GLN A 662 -5.74 6.82 25.75
C GLN A 662 -5.61 7.56 27.09
N LYS A 663 -4.60 7.22 27.92
CA LYS A 663 -4.32 7.93 29.19
C LYS A 663 -4.01 9.42 28.95
N VAL A 664 -3.18 9.72 27.96
CA VAL A 664 -2.78 11.11 27.61
C VAL A 664 -3.83 11.86 26.79
N SER A 665 -4.71 11.16 26.06
CA SER A 665 -5.92 11.75 25.48
C SER A 665 -6.86 12.28 26.59
N GLY A 666 -7.03 11.50 27.66
CA GLY A 666 -7.85 11.85 28.82
C GLY A 666 -7.30 13.02 29.65
N ASP A 667 -5.99 13.13 29.82
CA ASP A 667 -5.32 14.30 30.40
C ASP A 667 -4.04 14.66 29.60
N PRO A 668 -4.08 15.71 28.77
CA PRO A 668 -2.96 16.11 27.91
C PRO A 668 -1.95 17.03 28.61
N SER A 669 -2.15 17.36 29.90
CA SER A 669 -1.46 18.49 30.54
C SER A 669 0.06 18.32 30.61
N ASP A 670 0.57 17.08 30.61
CA ASP A 670 1.98 16.79 30.38
C ASP A 670 2.32 16.80 28.88
N LEU A 671 2.57 18.00 28.36
CA LEU A 671 3.06 18.21 26.99
C LEU A 671 4.36 17.43 26.69
N SER A 672 5.18 17.10 27.70
CA SER A 672 6.40 16.30 27.48
C SER A 672 6.06 14.84 27.18
N ARG A 673 5.03 14.28 27.82
CA ARG A 673 4.54 12.92 27.57
C ARG A 673 3.73 12.85 26.27
N VAL A 674 2.92 13.88 25.99
CA VAL A 674 2.32 14.09 24.66
C VAL A 674 3.41 14.03 23.59
N ARG A 675 4.51 14.79 23.75
CA ARG A 675 5.62 14.78 22.78
C ARG A 675 6.27 13.40 22.64
N ARG A 676 6.62 12.72 23.75
CA ARG A 676 7.24 11.38 23.70
C ARG A 676 6.37 10.36 22.95
N LEU A 677 5.06 10.33 23.20
CA LEU A 677 4.13 9.44 22.50
C LEU A 677 3.96 9.79 21.01
N ASN A 678 3.97 11.08 20.65
CA ASN A 678 3.95 11.50 19.24
C ASN A 678 5.25 11.15 18.52
N ASP A 679 6.41 11.26 19.18
CA ASP A 679 7.68 10.85 18.63
C ASP A 679 7.75 9.32 18.48
N GLN A 680 7.22 8.53 19.43
CA GLN A 680 7.06 7.07 19.26
C GLN A 680 6.18 6.73 18.04
N LEU A 681 4.99 7.35 17.92
CA LEU A 681 4.10 7.18 16.76
C LEU A 681 4.76 7.51 15.42
N MET A 682 5.62 8.53 15.37
CA MET A 682 6.37 8.91 14.17
C MET A 682 7.50 7.94 13.83
N GLN A 683 8.07 7.25 14.82
CA GLN A 683 9.18 6.31 14.64
C GLN A 683 8.73 4.89 14.21
N LEU A 684 7.45 4.53 14.36
CA LEU A 684 6.95 3.20 13.94
C LEU A 684 7.25 2.93 12.46
N GLU A 685 6.84 3.85 11.58
CA GLU A 685 7.06 3.74 10.13
C GLU A 685 8.56 3.85 9.75
N ARG A 686 9.39 4.47 10.60
CA ARG A 686 10.86 4.48 10.46
C ARG A 686 11.49 3.15 10.82
N ALA A 687 10.90 2.41 11.76
CA ALA A 687 11.41 1.12 12.23
C ALA A 687 11.53 0.09 11.12
N PHE A 688 10.80 0.25 10.00
CA PHE A 688 10.83 -0.63 8.84
C PHE A 688 11.86 -0.28 7.76
N ILE A 689 12.75 0.69 7.98
CA ILE A 689 13.76 1.13 7.01
C ILE A 689 15.11 0.40 7.21
N VAL A 690 15.52 -0.39 6.21
CA VAL A 690 16.87 -0.97 6.09
C VAL A 690 17.79 0.02 5.36
N PRO A 691 18.88 0.52 5.99
CA PRO A 691 19.75 1.54 5.38
C PRO A 691 20.32 1.16 4.00
N GLU A 692 20.65 -0.11 3.82
CA GLU A 692 21.23 -0.73 2.61
C GLU A 692 20.20 -0.89 1.47
N GLY A 693 18.91 -0.87 1.82
CA GLY A 693 17.78 -1.14 0.94
C GLY A 693 17.57 -2.61 0.55
N LEU A 694 16.53 -2.85 -0.25
CA LEU A 694 16.13 -4.19 -0.69
C LEU A 694 17.14 -4.79 -1.69
N PRO A 695 17.24 -6.13 -1.78
CA PRO A 695 18.19 -6.82 -2.68
C PRO A 695 18.13 -6.31 -4.13
N GLY A 696 19.24 -5.76 -4.62
CA GLY A 696 19.36 -5.17 -5.96
C GLY A 696 18.61 -3.82 -6.16
N ARG A 697 17.90 -3.33 -5.14
CA ARG A 697 17.00 -2.17 -5.20
C ARG A 697 17.27 -1.19 -4.02
N PRO A 698 18.49 -0.66 -3.85
CA PRO A 698 18.94 0.04 -2.63
C PRO A 698 18.22 1.35 -2.28
N TYR A 699 17.41 1.88 -3.19
CA TYR A 699 16.59 3.09 -2.96
C TYR A 699 15.22 2.77 -2.35
N TYR A 700 14.74 1.53 -2.50
CA TYR A 700 13.57 1.04 -1.78
C TYR A 700 14.05 0.35 -0.49
N LYS A 701 13.78 0.96 0.66
CA LYS A 701 14.34 0.56 1.96
C LYS A 701 13.33 0.00 2.94
N HIS A 702 12.05 0.19 2.66
CA HIS A 702 10.96 -0.17 3.56
C HIS A 702 10.60 -1.65 3.44
N VAL A 703 10.78 -2.43 4.52
CA VAL A 703 10.67 -3.90 4.48
C VAL A 703 9.24 -4.42 4.40
N VAL A 704 8.23 -3.62 4.76
CA VAL A 704 6.79 -3.98 4.64
C VAL A 704 6.19 -3.58 3.29
N TYR A 705 6.40 -2.33 2.83
CA TYR A 705 5.79 -1.76 1.63
C TYR A 705 6.84 -1.28 0.63
N ALA A 706 6.90 -1.88 -0.55
CA ALA A 706 7.64 -1.31 -1.68
C ALA A 706 7.02 -1.79 -3.01
N PRO A 707 7.44 -1.22 -4.15
CA PRO A 707 7.07 -1.75 -5.46
C PRO A 707 7.43 -3.23 -5.62
N SER A 708 6.64 -3.96 -6.40
CA SER A 708 7.01 -5.29 -6.89
C SER A 708 8.18 -5.20 -7.87
N SER A 709 9.13 -6.13 -7.79
CA SER A 709 10.25 -6.24 -8.74
C SER A 709 9.83 -6.56 -10.19
N VAL A 710 8.58 -6.96 -10.41
CA VAL A 710 8.00 -7.28 -11.73
C VAL A 710 6.82 -6.36 -12.12
N ASN A 711 6.51 -5.35 -11.30
CA ASN A 711 5.53 -4.32 -11.60
C ASN A 711 5.72 -3.10 -10.69
N GLN A 712 6.34 -2.03 -11.20
CA GLN A 712 6.68 -0.88 -10.35
C GLN A 712 5.47 -0.06 -9.85
N TYR A 713 4.31 -0.18 -10.50
CA TYR A 713 3.04 0.41 -10.02
C TYR A 713 2.37 -0.42 -8.90
N GLY A 714 2.75 -1.69 -8.72
CA GLY A 714 2.12 -2.58 -7.74
C GLY A 714 2.82 -2.52 -6.39
N SER A 715 2.11 -2.22 -5.31
CA SER A 715 2.60 -2.50 -3.96
C SER A 715 2.79 -4.00 -3.77
N SER A 716 4.00 -4.41 -3.37
CA SER A 716 4.29 -5.73 -2.81
C SER A 716 4.32 -5.62 -1.28
N LEU A 717 4.03 -6.73 -0.60
CA LEU A 717 3.89 -6.83 0.85
C LEU A 717 4.95 -7.81 1.36
N PHE A 718 5.82 -7.35 2.27
CA PHE A 718 7.14 -7.95 2.49
C PHE A 718 7.92 -8.12 1.16
N PRO A 719 8.20 -7.03 0.41
CA PRO A 719 8.79 -7.06 -0.93
C PRO A 719 10.06 -7.93 -1.07
N GLY A 720 10.96 -7.92 -0.10
CA GLY A 720 12.15 -8.79 -0.12
C GLY A 720 11.81 -10.28 -0.03
N VAL A 721 10.79 -10.64 0.76
CA VAL A 721 10.26 -12.00 0.91
C VAL A 721 9.55 -12.43 -0.39
N SER A 722 8.69 -11.59 -0.96
CA SER A 722 8.04 -11.87 -2.25
C SER A 722 9.04 -12.06 -3.39
N ASP A 723 10.02 -11.15 -3.52
CA ASP A 723 11.06 -11.23 -4.55
C ASP A 723 11.91 -12.51 -4.41
N ALA A 724 12.27 -12.89 -3.17
CA ALA A 724 13.07 -14.08 -2.91
C ALA A 724 12.30 -15.39 -3.18
N ILE A 725 11.01 -15.45 -2.85
CA ILE A 725 10.12 -16.57 -3.21
C ILE A 725 10.01 -16.68 -4.74
N PHE A 726 9.70 -15.58 -5.43
CA PHE A 726 9.59 -15.56 -6.88
C PHE A 726 10.88 -16.00 -7.57
N ALA A 727 12.04 -15.48 -7.13
CA ALA A 727 13.34 -15.86 -7.68
C ALA A 727 13.71 -17.32 -7.39
N ALA A 728 13.29 -17.89 -6.26
CA ALA A 728 13.52 -19.30 -5.95
C ALA A 728 12.63 -20.23 -6.80
N MET A 729 11.34 -19.89 -6.95
CA MET A 729 10.37 -20.71 -7.69
C MET A 729 10.53 -20.61 -9.21
N GLU A 730 10.60 -19.40 -9.77
CA GLU A 730 10.62 -19.19 -11.23
C GLU A 730 12.03 -19.23 -11.83
N TRP A 731 13.06 -18.87 -11.06
CA TRP A 731 14.45 -18.79 -11.55
C TRP A 731 15.41 -19.79 -10.88
N GLY A 732 14.91 -20.69 -10.03
CA GLY A 732 15.71 -21.73 -9.37
C GLY A 732 16.85 -21.19 -8.48
N ARG A 733 16.70 -19.98 -7.93
CA ARG A 733 17.68 -19.38 -7.00
C ARG A 733 17.64 -20.07 -5.63
N SER A 734 18.69 -19.90 -4.83
CA SER A 734 18.69 -20.46 -3.48
C SER A 734 17.67 -19.75 -2.58
N TRP A 735 16.97 -20.55 -1.78
CA TRP A 735 16.08 -20.10 -0.71
C TRP A 735 16.80 -19.41 0.46
N ASP A 736 18.14 -19.34 0.46
CA ASP A 736 18.89 -18.65 1.51
C ASP A 736 18.61 -17.14 1.56
N LEU A 737 18.40 -16.51 0.40
CA LEU A 737 17.97 -15.11 0.33
C LEU A 737 16.60 -14.93 1.01
N LEU A 738 15.69 -15.90 0.89
CA LEU A 738 14.41 -15.83 1.58
C LEU A 738 14.57 -15.90 3.11
N ARG A 739 15.50 -16.74 3.61
CA ARG A 739 15.80 -16.82 5.05
C ARG A 739 16.31 -15.48 5.57
N GLU A 740 17.25 -14.86 4.86
CA GLU A 740 17.77 -13.51 5.15
C GLU A 740 16.66 -12.45 5.15
N GLN A 741 15.78 -12.42 4.14
CA GLN A 741 14.70 -11.43 4.06
C GLN A 741 13.60 -11.66 5.13
N LEU A 742 13.32 -12.92 5.51
CA LEU A 742 12.40 -13.24 6.61
C LEU A 742 12.96 -12.78 7.97
N ASP A 743 14.24 -13.03 8.25
CA ASP A 743 14.87 -12.55 9.49
C ASP A 743 15.01 -11.02 9.52
N LEU A 744 15.26 -10.35 8.40
CA LEU A 744 15.22 -8.88 8.32
C LEU A 744 13.84 -8.32 8.66
N VAL A 745 12.77 -8.82 8.00
CA VAL A 745 11.38 -8.39 8.31
C VAL A 745 11.07 -8.60 9.80
N ARG A 746 11.40 -9.78 10.34
CA ARG A 746 11.24 -10.11 11.76
C ARG A 746 12.01 -9.16 12.68
N VAL A 747 13.28 -8.87 12.40
CA VAL A 747 14.12 -7.98 13.22
C VAL A 747 13.55 -6.56 13.27
N HIS A 748 13.09 -6.03 12.14
CA HIS A 748 12.48 -4.70 12.09
C HIS A 748 11.12 -4.64 12.81
N ILE A 749 10.30 -5.70 12.76
CA ILE A 749 9.07 -5.83 13.57
C ILE A 749 9.39 -5.86 15.09
N LEU A 750 10.50 -6.50 15.49
CA LEU A 750 10.96 -6.51 16.88
C LEU A 750 11.55 -5.16 17.33
N TYR A 751 12.19 -4.40 16.44
CA TYR A 751 12.62 -3.03 16.73
C TYR A 751 11.41 -2.10 16.95
N ASP A 752 10.35 -2.22 16.16
CA ASP A 752 9.12 -1.43 16.37
C ASP A 752 8.42 -1.82 17.68
N SER A 753 8.36 -3.13 17.98
CA SER A 753 7.90 -3.64 19.29
C SER A 753 8.65 -3.02 20.47
N GLN A 754 9.96 -2.79 20.33
CA GLN A 754 10.77 -2.09 21.33
C GLN A 754 10.49 -0.58 21.37
N ILE A 755 10.29 0.09 20.23
CA ILE A 755 9.93 1.53 20.17
C ILE A 755 8.60 1.78 20.89
N MET A 756 7.61 0.91 20.67
CA MET A 756 6.30 0.98 21.33
C MET A 756 6.34 0.69 22.84
N THR A 757 7.35 -0.05 23.33
CA THR A 757 7.47 -0.47 24.74
C THR A 757 8.58 0.24 25.53
N GLN A 758 9.27 1.21 24.94
CA GLN A 758 10.23 2.07 25.66
C GLN A 758 9.54 2.82 26.81
N SER A 759 10.06 2.65 28.02
CA SER A 759 9.49 3.28 29.22
C SER A 759 9.58 4.81 29.15
N LEU A 760 8.51 5.47 29.55
CA LEU A 760 8.41 6.94 29.57
C LEU A 760 9.22 7.60 30.70
N ASP A 761 9.82 6.80 31.59
CA ASP A 761 10.73 7.19 32.66
C ASP A 761 12.18 6.75 32.38
N ASN A 762 13.10 7.72 32.30
CA ASN A 762 14.52 7.55 31.95
C ASN A 762 15.36 6.70 32.95
N THR A 763 14.74 6.07 33.95
CA THR A 763 15.41 5.27 34.99
C THR A 763 15.39 3.77 34.77
N ILE A 764 14.66 3.24 33.77
CA ILE A 764 14.49 1.78 33.55
C ILE A 764 14.92 1.36 32.13
N ALA A 765 16.05 1.89 31.65
CA ALA A 765 16.62 1.56 30.34
C ALA A 765 17.47 0.26 30.36
N PHE A 766 16.85 -0.88 30.75
CA PHE A 766 17.42 -2.23 30.55
C PHE A 766 16.33 -3.23 30.19
N THR A 767 16.61 -4.11 29.23
CA THR A 767 15.65 -5.03 28.61
C THR A 767 15.00 -5.98 29.62
N THR A 768 13.69 -5.83 29.83
CA THR A 768 12.96 -6.55 30.89
C THR A 768 12.84 -8.05 30.67
N VAL A 769 12.91 -8.54 29.42
CA VAL A 769 13.05 -9.98 29.12
C VAL A 769 14.39 -10.51 29.61
N GLY A 770 15.48 -9.74 29.44
CA GLY A 770 16.81 -10.11 29.97
C GLY A 770 16.82 -10.22 31.49
N LYS A 771 16.00 -9.42 32.18
CA LYS A 771 15.89 -9.44 33.65
C LYS A 771 15.07 -10.62 34.17
N ASP A 772 13.91 -10.90 33.57
CA ASP A 772 13.16 -12.15 33.79
C ASP A 772 14.07 -13.40 33.56
N ILE A 773 15.08 -13.30 32.68
CA ILE A 773 16.05 -14.38 32.35
C ILE A 773 17.27 -14.44 33.30
N GLU A 774 17.77 -13.33 33.83
CA GLU A 774 18.79 -13.37 34.90
C GLU A 774 18.22 -14.02 36.18
N ASP A 775 16.94 -13.75 36.47
CA ASP A 775 16.15 -14.42 37.51
C ASP A 775 15.78 -15.89 37.18
N LEU A 776 16.16 -16.46 36.03
CA LEU A 776 16.12 -17.92 35.85
C LEU A 776 17.31 -18.62 36.51
N LYS A 777 18.48 -17.96 36.60
CA LYS A 777 19.75 -18.65 36.91
C LYS A 777 20.08 -18.80 38.39
N GLN A 778 19.44 -18.03 39.28
CA GLN A 778 19.68 -18.12 40.72
C GLN A 778 18.70 -19.04 41.46
N TRP A 779 17.61 -19.44 40.82
CA TRP A 779 16.39 -19.88 41.51
C TRP A 779 15.93 -21.32 41.20
N THR A 780 16.58 -22.01 40.25
CA THR A 780 16.19 -23.35 39.77
C THR A 780 16.96 -24.51 40.43
N SER A 781 18.03 -24.22 41.18
CA SER A 781 18.91 -25.23 41.80
C SER A 781 18.79 -25.28 43.33
N CYS A 782 18.75 -26.48 43.91
CA CYS A 782 18.83 -26.63 45.36
C CYS A 782 20.27 -26.39 45.85
N SER A 783 20.44 -25.43 46.76
CA SER A 783 21.76 -25.03 47.32
C SER A 783 22.12 -25.74 48.64
N GLY A 784 21.41 -26.81 49.02
CA GLY A 784 21.55 -27.51 50.29
C GLY A 784 21.17 -28.99 50.21
N GLN A 785 20.87 -29.61 51.36
CA GLN A 785 20.25 -30.95 51.37
C GLN A 785 18.76 -30.86 51.00
N HIS A 786 18.23 -31.93 50.43
CA HIS A 786 16.77 -32.07 50.23
C HIS A 786 16.04 -32.08 51.59
N PHE A 787 14.80 -31.58 51.59
CA PHE A 787 13.98 -31.56 52.79
C PHE A 787 13.59 -32.99 53.24
N GLU A 788 13.80 -33.30 54.52
CA GLU A 788 13.55 -34.64 55.07
C GLU A 788 12.06 -34.84 55.45
N PRO A 789 11.52 -36.07 55.31
CA PRO A 789 10.21 -36.41 55.84
C PRO A 789 10.14 -36.26 57.37
N PRO A 790 9.12 -35.58 57.93
CA PRO A 790 8.94 -35.49 59.37
C PRO A 790 8.57 -36.88 59.94
N GLU A 791 9.19 -37.27 61.05
CA GLU A 791 9.05 -38.63 61.62
C GLU A 791 7.63 -39.03 62.07
N PHE A 792 6.68 -38.09 62.13
CA PHE A 792 5.30 -38.35 62.55
C PHE A 792 4.25 -37.74 61.61
N VAL A 793 3.29 -38.57 61.21
CA VAL A 793 2.20 -38.19 60.30
C VAL A 793 1.04 -37.51 61.05
N GLN A 794 0.84 -36.23 60.75
CA GLN A 794 -0.47 -35.59 60.73
C GLN A 794 -0.64 -34.97 59.34
N PRO A 795 -1.78 -35.16 58.65
CA PRO A 795 -2.06 -34.53 57.36
C PRO A 795 -2.36 -33.04 57.56
N SER A 796 -1.34 -32.25 57.87
CA SER A 796 -1.48 -30.79 57.95
C SER A 796 -1.47 -30.23 56.53
N GLN A 797 -2.64 -29.83 56.05
CA GLN A 797 -2.82 -28.99 54.88
C GLN A 797 -3.27 -27.61 55.35
N SER A 798 -2.85 -26.54 54.70
CA SER A 798 -3.26 -25.17 55.03
C SER A 798 -3.86 -24.51 53.80
N GLU A 799 -5.19 -24.38 53.79
CA GLU A 799 -5.93 -23.60 52.81
C GLU A 799 -6.05 -22.15 53.28
N VAL A 800 -5.72 -21.21 52.39
CA VAL A 800 -5.92 -19.77 52.59
C VAL A 800 -6.58 -19.21 51.34
N CYS A 801 -7.80 -18.70 51.49
CA CYS A 801 -8.54 -18.00 50.45
C CYS A 801 -8.77 -16.54 50.87
N SER A 802 -8.53 -15.59 49.95
CA SER A 802 -8.74 -14.17 50.21
C SER A 802 -10.25 -13.82 50.17
N PRO A 803 -10.79 -13.12 51.19
CA PRO A 803 -12.18 -12.65 51.18
C PRO A 803 -12.43 -11.48 50.22
N THR A 804 -11.35 -10.88 49.68
CA THR A 804 -11.41 -9.76 48.72
C THR A 804 -10.39 -9.97 47.61
N LEU A 805 -10.85 -10.49 46.47
CA LEU A 805 -10.09 -10.52 45.23
C LEU A 805 -9.77 -9.08 44.78
N HIS A 806 -8.50 -8.78 44.52
CA HIS A 806 -8.13 -7.53 43.86
C HIS A 806 -8.65 -7.51 42.41
N GLU A 807 -9.12 -6.35 41.92
CA GLU A 807 -9.40 -6.16 40.50
C GLU A 807 -8.06 -6.13 39.74
N ALA A 808 -7.65 -7.31 39.29
CA ALA A 808 -6.35 -7.57 38.68
C ALA A 808 -6.29 -7.05 37.25
N ASN A 809 -5.28 -6.23 36.95
CA ASN A 809 -5.07 -5.61 35.66
C ASN A 809 -3.87 -6.24 34.96
N SER A 810 -3.94 -6.29 33.64
CA SER A 810 -2.73 -6.39 32.82
C SER A 810 -1.83 -5.18 33.08
N LYS A 811 -0.51 -5.40 33.14
CA LYS A 811 0.51 -4.36 33.23
C LYS A 811 1.62 -4.60 32.22
N CYS A 812 1.87 -3.60 31.38
CA CYS A 812 3.00 -3.55 30.44
C CYS A 812 4.33 -3.76 31.17
N THR A 813 5.36 -4.16 30.42
CA THR A 813 6.58 -4.78 30.95
C THR A 813 7.47 -3.87 31.80
N ASP A 814 7.33 -2.56 31.65
CA ASP A 814 8.05 -1.50 32.36
C ASP A 814 7.68 -1.36 33.84
N VAL A 815 6.43 -1.65 34.21
CA VAL A 815 5.96 -1.58 35.60
C VAL A 815 6.47 -2.79 36.39
N HIS A 816 7.27 -2.57 37.44
CA HIS A 816 7.67 -3.64 38.38
C HIS A 816 6.47 -4.09 39.23
N LEU A 817 6.25 -5.40 39.34
CA LEU A 817 5.11 -6.00 40.05
C LEU A 817 5.57 -6.65 41.34
N THR A 818 4.99 -6.22 42.47
CA THR A 818 5.27 -6.76 43.82
C THR A 818 4.02 -7.37 44.41
N TYR A 819 4.14 -8.57 44.96
CA TYR A 819 3.03 -9.30 45.59
C TYR A 819 3.22 -9.36 47.10
N THR A 820 2.13 -9.17 47.86
CA THR A 820 2.10 -9.32 49.32
C THR A 820 1.90 -10.76 49.78
N GLU A 821 1.46 -11.64 48.88
CA GLU A 821 1.24 -13.07 49.11
C GLU A 821 2.32 -13.90 48.39
N HIS A 822 2.81 -14.95 49.06
CA HIS A 822 3.77 -15.90 48.50
C HIS A 822 3.32 -17.35 48.79
N PRO A 823 2.97 -18.15 47.76
CA PRO A 823 2.76 -17.76 46.37
C PRO A 823 1.53 -16.83 46.21
N PRO A 824 1.52 -15.87 45.26
CA PRO A 824 0.36 -15.02 45.02
C PRO A 824 -0.78 -15.77 44.34
N SER A 825 -1.98 -15.59 44.88
CA SER A 825 -3.23 -16.17 44.39
C SER A 825 -4.05 -15.26 43.48
N SER A 826 -3.86 -13.94 43.61
CA SER A 826 -4.47 -12.90 42.79
C SER A 826 -3.57 -11.65 42.78
N GLY A 827 -3.82 -10.71 41.86
CA GLY A 827 -3.05 -9.48 41.70
C GLY A 827 -2.76 -9.14 40.24
N ASP A 828 -2.17 -7.97 39.99
CA ASP A 828 -1.78 -7.50 38.65
C ASP A 828 -0.80 -8.48 37.96
N TYR A 829 -0.87 -8.60 36.64
CA TYR A 829 -0.19 -9.64 35.86
C TYR A 829 0.36 -9.14 34.51
N ARG A 830 1.18 -9.95 33.83
CA ARG A 830 1.65 -9.68 32.45
C ARG A 830 0.65 -10.21 31.41
N PRO A 831 0.43 -9.51 30.29
CA PRO A 831 -0.56 -9.93 29.27
C PRO A 831 -0.20 -11.23 28.55
N LEU A 832 1.09 -11.57 28.45
CA LEU A 832 1.58 -12.83 27.88
C LEU A 832 1.24 -14.02 28.81
N ARG A 833 0.13 -14.71 28.52
CA ARG A 833 -0.29 -15.95 29.19
C ARG A 833 0.68 -17.10 28.86
N PRO A 834 1.15 -17.87 29.87
CA PRO A 834 1.97 -19.05 29.65
C PRO A 834 1.17 -20.21 29.01
N LYS A 835 1.83 -21.01 28.16
CA LYS A 835 1.31 -22.32 27.71
C LYS A 835 1.11 -23.23 28.92
N TYR A 836 0.06 -24.04 28.92
CA TYR A 836 -0.16 -25.01 29.99
C TYR A 836 0.93 -26.09 29.95
N GLY A 837 1.42 -26.53 31.11
CA GLY A 837 2.48 -27.54 31.19
C GLY A 837 3.49 -27.37 32.33
N THR A 838 4.59 -28.10 32.21
CA THR A 838 5.71 -28.13 33.18
C THR A 838 6.82 -27.17 32.75
N TYR A 839 7.25 -26.27 33.64
CA TYR A 839 8.31 -25.28 33.41
C TYR A 839 9.55 -25.56 34.26
N GLU A 840 10.71 -25.10 33.77
CA GLU A 840 11.96 -24.98 34.54
C GLU A 840 11.83 -23.88 35.60
N TYR A 841 11.27 -22.72 35.22
CA TYR A 841 10.70 -21.73 36.12
C TYR A 841 9.62 -20.94 35.36
N LEU A 842 8.55 -20.56 36.06
CA LEU A 842 7.46 -19.76 35.55
C LEU A 842 7.26 -18.57 36.51
N PRO A 843 7.52 -17.33 36.10
CA PRO A 843 7.40 -16.20 37.01
C PRO A 843 5.95 -15.98 37.50
N PRO A 844 5.72 -15.56 38.77
CA PRO A 844 4.37 -15.39 39.32
C PRO A 844 3.47 -14.46 38.49
N GLN A 845 4.06 -13.39 37.95
CA GLN A 845 3.41 -12.44 37.06
C GLN A 845 2.90 -13.04 35.74
N ARG A 846 3.33 -14.26 35.38
CA ARG A 846 2.83 -15.03 34.23
C ARG A 846 1.64 -15.91 34.62
N TRP A 847 1.73 -16.73 35.68
CA TRP A 847 0.63 -17.67 36.01
C TRP A 847 -0.66 -16.96 36.46
N LEU A 848 -0.55 -15.81 37.15
CA LEU A 848 -1.72 -15.04 37.61
C LEU A 848 -2.68 -14.68 36.46
N SER A 849 -2.12 -14.37 35.29
CA SER A 849 -2.88 -14.06 34.06
C SER A 849 -3.77 -15.21 33.56
N ALA A 850 -3.49 -16.45 33.99
CA ALA A 850 -4.21 -17.67 33.63
C ALA A 850 -5.07 -18.22 34.78
N LEU A 851 -4.69 -18.00 36.05
CA LEU A 851 -5.53 -18.40 37.20
C LEU A 851 -6.91 -17.74 37.15
N GLN A 852 -7.01 -16.47 36.75
CA GLN A 852 -8.29 -15.78 36.52
C GLN A 852 -9.20 -16.44 35.46
N TYR A 853 -8.65 -17.28 34.58
CA TYR A 853 -9.37 -18.08 33.59
C TYR A 853 -9.57 -19.55 34.01
N GLY A 854 -9.44 -19.82 35.31
CA GLY A 854 -9.75 -21.11 35.93
C GLY A 854 -8.62 -22.14 35.91
N ALA A 855 -7.41 -21.74 35.50
CA ALA A 855 -6.23 -22.59 35.55
C ALA A 855 -5.74 -22.84 36.99
N VAL A 856 -4.86 -23.83 37.16
CA VAL A 856 -4.26 -24.19 38.46
C VAL A 856 -2.75 -24.34 38.32
N VAL A 857 -1.97 -23.73 39.23
CA VAL A 857 -0.50 -23.91 39.28
C VAL A 857 -0.09 -24.77 40.48
N PHE A 858 0.76 -25.75 40.22
CA PHE A 858 1.36 -26.67 41.18
C PHE A 858 2.82 -26.26 41.39
N LEU A 859 3.15 -25.86 42.63
CA LEU A 859 4.43 -25.27 43.01
C LEU A 859 5.19 -26.17 43.98
N TYR A 860 6.52 -26.22 43.86
CA TYR A 860 7.40 -26.99 44.73
C TYR A 860 8.72 -26.25 45.00
N HIS A 861 9.28 -26.33 46.20
CA HIS A 861 10.61 -25.78 46.47
C HIS A 861 11.69 -26.57 45.70
N PRO A 862 12.78 -25.96 45.17
CA PRO A 862 13.85 -26.70 44.48
C PRO A 862 14.50 -27.84 45.29
N CYS A 863 14.48 -27.76 46.63
CA CYS A 863 14.97 -28.81 47.52
C CYS A 863 13.92 -29.86 47.94
N THR A 864 12.68 -29.79 47.44
CA THR A 864 11.66 -30.83 47.68
C THR A 864 12.12 -32.19 47.13
N PRO A 865 11.88 -33.33 47.81
CA PRO A 865 12.31 -34.64 47.33
C PRO A 865 11.80 -35.00 45.91
N PRO A 866 12.64 -35.55 45.02
CA PRO A 866 12.27 -35.78 43.62
C PRO A 866 11.07 -36.72 43.40
N ASP A 867 10.81 -37.65 44.33
CA ASP A 867 9.64 -38.54 44.31
C ASP A 867 8.33 -37.78 44.54
N GLN A 868 8.35 -36.76 45.42
CA GLN A 868 7.20 -35.89 45.67
C GLN A 868 6.94 -34.97 44.48
N VAL A 869 8.00 -34.36 43.93
CA VAL A 869 7.91 -33.54 42.71
C VAL A 869 7.38 -34.37 41.52
N SER A 870 7.75 -35.65 41.43
CA SER A 870 7.25 -36.56 40.39
C SER A 870 5.76 -36.89 40.58
N GLN A 871 5.32 -37.18 41.82
CA GLN A 871 3.92 -37.41 42.13
C GLN A 871 3.06 -36.16 41.88
N LEU A 872 3.54 -34.97 42.25
CA LEU A 872 2.86 -33.70 41.99
C LEU A 872 2.70 -33.42 40.48
N LYS A 873 3.75 -33.68 39.68
CA LYS A 873 3.73 -33.58 38.21
C LYS A 873 2.76 -34.58 37.57
N GLN A 874 2.74 -35.83 38.05
CA GLN A 874 1.78 -36.84 37.58
C GLN A 874 0.34 -36.46 37.93
N LEU A 875 0.11 -35.94 39.14
CA LEU A 875 -1.21 -35.55 39.63
C LEU A 875 -1.80 -34.42 38.78
N ALA A 876 -1.03 -33.35 38.54
CA ALA A 876 -1.46 -32.22 37.72
C ALA A 876 -1.91 -32.67 36.31
N ARG A 877 -1.09 -33.48 35.63
CA ARG A 877 -1.39 -34.06 34.30
C ARG A 877 -2.59 -35.00 34.30
N SER A 878 -2.90 -35.65 35.42
CA SER A 878 -4.09 -36.49 35.57
C SER A 878 -5.37 -35.73 35.93
N CYS A 879 -5.28 -34.41 36.17
CA CYS A 879 -6.37 -33.63 36.75
C CYS A 879 -6.95 -32.53 35.86
N LEU A 880 -6.13 -31.81 35.10
CA LEU A 880 -6.58 -30.66 34.33
C LEU A 880 -5.63 -30.44 33.15
N TRP A 881 -6.15 -30.09 31.98
CA TRP A 881 -5.33 -29.62 30.87
C TRP A 881 -4.76 -28.22 31.18
N ARG A 882 -5.59 -27.33 31.77
CA ARG A 882 -5.18 -25.98 32.24
C ARG A 882 -4.30 -25.97 33.51
N HIS A 883 -3.28 -26.83 33.56
CA HIS A 883 -2.34 -26.88 34.68
C HIS A 883 -1.00 -26.21 34.33
N PHE A 884 -0.33 -25.71 35.37
CA PHE A 884 1.09 -25.36 35.32
C PHE A 884 1.83 -26.13 36.41
N VAL A 885 3.08 -26.55 36.18
CA VAL A 885 3.97 -27.07 37.24
C VAL A 885 5.31 -26.36 37.18
N SER A 886 5.76 -25.78 38.30
CA SER A 886 6.98 -24.96 38.33
C SER A 886 7.62 -24.94 39.73
N PRO A 887 8.95 -24.82 39.86
CA PRO A 887 9.54 -24.60 41.17
C PRO A 887 9.22 -23.18 41.70
N TYR A 888 8.92 -23.06 42.99
CA TYR A 888 8.77 -21.79 43.69
C TYR A 888 9.69 -21.74 44.92
N PRO A 889 10.83 -21.03 44.84
CA PRO A 889 11.85 -21.01 45.89
C PRO A 889 11.49 -20.16 47.12
N LEU A 890 10.36 -19.44 47.09
CA LEU A 890 9.82 -18.74 48.25
C LEU A 890 8.85 -19.62 49.08
N LEU A 891 8.78 -20.93 48.79
CA LEU A 891 8.23 -21.93 49.69
C LEU A 891 9.26 -22.31 50.76
N ASP A 892 8.81 -22.37 52.00
CA ASP A 892 9.65 -22.72 53.16
C ASP A 892 9.75 -24.25 53.37
N SER A 893 10.63 -24.68 54.28
CA SER A 893 10.83 -26.09 54.62
C SER A 893 9.69 -26.72 55.43
N GLU A 894 8.76 -25.92 55.96
CA GLU A 894 7.55 -26.43 56.61
C GLU A 894 6.45 -26.71 55.58
N TRP A 895 6.38 -25.91 54.51
CA TRP A 895 5.40 -25.97 53.44
C TRP A 895 6.05 -26.04 52.05
N PRO A 896 6.79 -27.11 51.75
CA PRO A 896 7.66 -27.24 50.56
C PRO A 896 6.92 -27.41 49.22
N MET A 897 5.58 -27.48 49.25
CA MET A 897 4.72 -27.56 48.05
C MET A 897 3.44 -26.74 48.26
N ALA A 898 2.90 -26.22 47.15
CA ALA A 898 1.62 -25.52 47.14
C ALA A 898 0.84 -25.77 45.84
N VAL A 899 -0.49 -25.65 45.91
CA VAL A 899 -1.38 -25.66 44.75
C VAL A 899 -2.20 -24.37 44.80
N VAL A 900 -2.26 -23.63 43.70
CA VAL A 900 -2.83 -22.27 43.66
C VAL A 900 -3.86 -22.13 42.55
N SER A 901 -4.98 -21.52 42.90
CA SER A 901 -6.10 -21.15 42.03
C SER A 901 -6.44 -19.68 42.27
N TRP A 902 -7.46 -19.14 41.59
CA TRP A 902 -7.79 -17.71 41.70
C TRP A 902 -8.25 -17.32 43.12
N GLY A 903 -7.41 -16.59 43.84
CA GLY A 903 -7.68 -16.14 45.21
C GLY A 903 -7.52 -17.18 46.32
N CYS A 904 -7.06 -18.40 46.02
CA CYS A 904 -6.88 -19.47 46.99
C CYS A 904 -5.54 -20.22 46.84
N VAL A 905 -4.89 -20.51 47.97
CA VAL A 905 -3.66 -21.30 48.08
C VAL A 905 -3.91 -22.50 49.00
N LEU A 906 -3.61 -23.70 48.53
CA LEU A 906 -3.43 -24.90 49.37
C LEU A 906 -1.93 -25.15 49.56
N ARG A 907 -1.40 -24.91 50.76
CA ARG A 907 -0.06 -25.34 51.14
C ARG A 907 -0.10 -26.80 51.62
N VAL A 908 0.82 -27.63 51.14
CA VAL A 908 0.92 -29.06 51.48
C VAL A 908 2.35 -29.46 51.82
N LYS A 909 2.52 -30.41 52.73
CA LYS A 909 3.84 -30.89 53.16
C LYS A 909 4.35 -32.05 52.31
N TRP A 910 3.44 -32.97 51.95
CA TRP A 910 3.69 -34.18 51.16
C TRP A 910 2.51 -34.39 50.19
N VAL A 911 2.69 -35.16 49.12
CA VAL A 911 1.67 -35.32 48.06
C VAL A 911 0.57 -36.28 48.49
N GLU A 912 -0.51 -35.73 49.03
CA GLU A 912 -1.73 -36.48 49.36
C GLU A 912 -2.74 -36.42 48.21
N SER A 913 -2.52 -37.25 47.18
CA SER A 913 -3.20 -37.19 45.88
C SER A 913 -4.73 -37.08 45.95
N GLU A 914 -5.38 -37.82 46.86
CA GLU A 914 -6.84 -37.85 47.02
C GLU A 914 -7.42 -36.55 47.62
N ALA A 915 -6.65 -35.85 48.45
CA ALA A 915 -7.05 -34.58 49.07
C ALA A 915 -6.78 -33.41 48.12
N ILE A 916 -5.61 -33.40 47.46
CA ILE A 916 -5.28 -32.42 46.42
C ILE A 916 -6.28 -32.51 45.26
N LYS A 917 -6.71 -33.72 44.85
CA LYS A 917 -7.80 -33.91 43.88
C LYS A 917 -9.07 -33.16 44.26
N LYS A 918 -9.60 -33.43 45.45
CA LYS A 918 -10.82 -32.78 45.97
C LYS A 918 -10.69 -31.26 46.08
N TRP A 919 -9.49 -30.77 46.38
CA TRP A 919 -9.22 -29.34 46.35
C TRP A 919 -9.25 -28.76 44.93
N VAL A 920 -8.61 -29.41 43.97
CA VAL A 920 -8.62 -29.00 42.55
C VAL A 920 -10.02 -29.09 41.96
N GLU A 921 -10.78 -30.15 42.22
CA GLU A 921 -12.21 -30.30 41.86
C GLU A 921 -13.10 -29.19 42.44
N SER A 922 -12.73 -28.61 43.58
CA SER A 922 -13.49 -27.56 44.26
C SER A 922 -12.98 -26.14 43.99
N HIS A 923 -11.87 -25.94 43.29
CA HIS A 923 -11.28 -24.62 43.05
C HIS A 923 -10.84 -24.33 41.60
N ALA A 924 -10.61 -25.34 40.77
CA ALA A 924 -10.39 -25.15 39.33
C ALA A 924 -11.65 -24.59 38.63
N LEU A 925 -11.48 -23.91 37.49
CA LEU A 925 -12.54 -23.41 36.62
C LEU A 925 -13.55 -22.41 37.24
N ARG A 926 -13.43 -22.07 38.53
CA ARG A 926 -14.34 -21.13 39.22
C ARG A 926 -13.93 -19.67 39.01
N THR A 927 -14.46 -19.05 37.95
CA THR A 927 -14.22 -17.64 37.60
C THR A 927 -15.53 -16.91 37.23
N PRO A 928 -15.64 -15.58 37.42
CA PRO A 928 -16.78 -14.80 36.92
C PRO A 928 -16.87 -14.67 35.39
N GLN A 929 -15.82 -15.05 34.64
CA GLN A 929 -15.72 -14.88 33.18
C GLN A 929 -15.75 -16.26 32.48
N THR A 930 -16.93 -16.72 32.07
CA THR A 930 -17.20 -18.15 31.80
C THR A 930 -17.42 -18.53 30.33
N ALA A 931 -17.21 -17.64 29.35
CA ALA A 931 -17.72 -17.81 27.98
C ALA A 931 -16.70 -17.89 26.83
N GLU A 932 -15.46 -17.40 26.97
CA GLU A 932 -14.48 -17.36 25.88
C GLU A 932 -13.06 -17.78 26.32
N PHE A 933 -12.22 -18.14 25.34
CA PHE A 933 -10.78 -18.44 25.45
C PHE A 933 -10.38 -19.70 26.24
N ALA A 934 -10.71 -20.86 25.68
CA ALA A 934 -10.00 -22.13 25.96
C ALA A 934 -8.70 -22.30 25.14
N ASN A 935 -7.98 -21.20 24.90
CA ASN A 935 -6.74 -21.22 24.13
C ASN A 935 -5.55 -21.59 25.03
N ASP A 936 -4.61 -22.34 24.49
CA ASP A 936 -3.28 -22.46 25.08
C ASP A 936 -2.57 -21.10 25.05
N GLY A 937 -1.63 -20.89 25.97
CA GLY A 937 -0.87 -19.64 26.06
C GLY A 937 0.11 -19.42 24.90
N THR A 938 0.82 -18.31 24.96
CA THR A 938 1.83 -17.92 23.95
C THR A 938 3.23 -17.73 24.52
N TYR A 939 3.37 -17.54 25.84
CA TYR A 939 4.66 -17.59 26.52
C TYR A 939 5.04 -19.05 26.78
N ASP A 940 6.23 -19.46 26.32
CA ASP A 940 6.79 -20.80 26.53
C ASP A 940 8.29 -20.78 26.89
N GLU A 941 8.83 -19.60 27.23
CA GLU A 941 10.17 -19.47 27.80
C GLU A 941 10.28 -20.28 29.10
N GLY A 942 11.22 -21.23 29.12
CA GLY A 942 11.38 -22.20 30.20
C GLY A 942 10.39 -23.37 30.21
N LEU A 943 9.55 -23.56 29.19
CA LEU A 943 8.62 -24.70 29.10
C LEU A 943 9.40 -26.00 28.82
N ILE A 944 9.37 -26.95 29.76
CA ILE A 944 9.98 -28.28 29.63
C ILE A 944 9.05 -29.26 28.88
N GLN A 945 7.75 -29.21 29.17
CA GLN A 945 6.77 -30.09 28.52
C GLN A 945 5.37 -29.44 28.54
N PRO A 946 4.67 -29.30 27.40
CA PRO A 946 3.29 -28.82 27.37
C PRO A 946 2.32 -29.78 28.08
N ALA A 947 1.15 -29.28 28.47
CA ALA A 947 0.09 -30.08 29.10
C ALA A 947 -0.66 -30.93 28.07
N ASP A 948 -0.69 -32.24 28.30
CA ASP A 948 -1.57 -33.17 27.59
C ASP A 948 -3.05 -32.86 27.89
N LYS A 949 -3.94 -33.02 26.91
CA LYS A 949 -5.39 -32.90 27.14
C LYS A 949 -5.90 -34.15 27.87
N VAL A 950 -6.57 -33.95 29.01
CA VAL A 950 -7.06 -35.06 29.85
C VAL A 950 -8.26 -35.76 29.20
N GLU A 951 -9.16 -35.00 28.57
CA GLU A 951 -10.26 -35.51 27.75
C GLU A 951 -10.29 -34.83 26.36
N LEU A 952 -11.05 -35.41 25.41
CA LEU A 952 -11.13 -34.94 24.02
C LEU A 952 -11.54 -33.45 23.90
N ASN A 953 -12.39 -32.99 24.81
CA ASN A 953 -12.89 -31.61 24.87
C ASN A 953 -12.09 -30.70 25.83
N GLY A 954 -10.99 -31.19 26.43
CA GLY A 954 -10.16 -30.44 27.37
C GLY A 954 -10.50 -30.75 28.84
N ASP A 955 -11.19 -29.82 29.51
CA ASP A 955 -11.44 -29.82 30.96
C ASP A 955 -12.93 -30.02 31.33
N GLU A 956 -13.70 -30.80 30.55
CA GLU A 956 -15.13 -31.03 30.84
C GLU A 956 -15.33 -31.81 32.15
N ALA A 957 -14.42 -32.72 32.49
CA ALA A 957 -14.27 -33.30 33.83
C ALA A 957 -12.91 -32.92 34.45
N VAL A 958 -12.94 -32.40 35.68
CA VAL A 958 -11.72 -32.15 36.49
C VAL A 958 -11.40 -33.41 37.30
N CYS A 959 -10.13 -33.82 37.33
CA CYS A 959 -9.65 -35.03 38.00
C CYS A 959 -10.41 -36.34 37.66
N PRO A 960 -10.66 -36.63 36.37
CA PRO A 960 -11.44 -37.80 35.96
C PRO A 960 -10.82 -39.12 36.47
N SER A 961 -11.69 -40.10 36.70
CA SER A 961 -11.27 -41.45 37.08
C SER A 961 -10.69 -42.19 35.86
N PRO A 962 -9.63 -42.99 36.02
CA PRO A 962 -9.01 -43.69 34.89
C PRO A 962 -10.01 -44.66 34.23
N PRO A 963 -10.08 -44.72 32.89
CA PRO A 963 -10.99 -45.62 32.20
C PRO A 963 -10.65 -47.09 32.49
N PRO A 964 -11.66 -47.99 32.59
CA PRO A 964 -11.42 -49.40 32.86
C PRO A 964 -10.63 -50.06 31.71
N PRO A 965 -9.64 -50.92 32.01
CA PRO A 965 -8.75 -51.48 30.99
C PRO A 965 -9.52 -52.36 30.01
N THR A 966 -9.44 -52.03 28.73
CA THR A 966 -10.19 -52.72 27.66
C THR A 966 -9.60 -54.10 27.38
N THR A 967 -10.37 -55.15 27.64
CA THR A 967 -9.93 -56.55 27.51
C THR A 967 -9.87 -57.00 26.05
N ILE A 968 -8.67 -57.34 25.56
CA ILE A 968 -8.48 -58.22 24.40
C ILE A 968 -7.58 -59.39 24.84
N LEU A 969 -7.93 -60.61 24.43
CA LEU A 969 -7.39 -61.86 24.97
C LEU A 969 -6.08 -62.32 24.27
N PRO A 970 -5.23 -63.12 24.95
CA PRO A 970 -3.88 -63.49 24.49
C PRO A 970 -3.88 -64.76 23.60
N SER A 971 -2.82 -65.01 22.82
CA SER A 971 -1.62 -65.80 23.21
C SER A 971 -0.33 -65.27 22.54
N SER A 972 0.79 -65.04 23.24
CA SER A 972 1.77 -66.00 23.80
C SER A 972 2.59 -66.75 22.71
N THR A 973 3.92 -66.95 22.80
CA THR A 973 4.92 -66.81 23.89
C THR A 973 6.30 -66.39 23.33
N ASN A 974 7.15 -65.70 24.12
CA ASN A 974 8.40 -66.30 24.62
C ASN A 974 9.20 -65.42 25.60
N THR A 975 9.67 -66.08 26.65
CA THR A 975 10.38 -65.60 27.84
C THR A 975 11.73 -64.94 27.62
N HIS A 976 12.10 -63.98 28.49
CA HIS A 976 13.49 -63.68 28.84
C HIS A 976 13.68 -63.53 30.37
N THR A 977 14.78 -64.09 30.88
CA THR A 977 15.34 -63.97 32.24
C THR A 977 16.88 -64.13 32.09
N ASN A 978 17.78 -63.71 33.01
CA ASN A 978 17.60 -63.09 34.32
C ASN A 978 18.82 -62.24 34.76
N THR A 979 18.59 -61.24 35.61
CA THR A 979 19.47 -60.69 36.70
C THR A 979 21.00 -60.57 36.54
N THR A 980 21.54 -59.36 36.81
CA THR A 980 22.53 -58.97 37.88
C THR A 980 23.42 -57.79 37.43
N ASN A 981 24.14 -57.05 38.28
CA ASN A 981 23.81 -56.38 39.55
C ASN A 981 24.93 -55.35 39.87
N THR A 982 24.62 -54.15 40.38
CA THR A 982 25.49 -53.21 41.15
C THR A 982 27.01 -53.10 40.89
N SER A 983 27.54 -51.89 40.62
CA SER A 983 28.34 -51.09 41.61
C SER A 983 29.02 -49.80 41.06
N LYS A 984 29.42 -48.93 42.00
CA LYS A 984 30.15 -47.63 41.94
C LYS A 984 31.65 -47.85 42.28
N PRO A 985 32.58 -46.85 42.35
CA PRO A 985 32.63 -45.43 41.90
C PRO A 985 34.02 -45.00 41.31
N THR A 986 34.34 -43.69 41.37
CA THR A 986 35.67 -43.00 41.47
C THR A 986 36.42 -42.50 40.21
N CYS A 987 37.27 -41.48 40.45
CA CYS A 987 37.95 -40.57 39.51
C CYS A 987 39.49 -40.66 39.70
N PRO A 988 40.36 -39.72 39.23
CA PRO A 988 40.33 -38.76 38.10
C PRO A 988 41.63 -38.81 37.24
N ASN A 989 41.96 -37.71 36.53
CA ASN A 989 43.29 -37.21 36.11
C ASN A 989 43.99 -37.73 34.83
N THR A 990 44.47 -36.76 34.02
CA THR A 990 45.69 -36.75 33.17
C THR A 990 45.80 -37.78 32.00
N ALA A 991 46.41 -37.52 30.84
CA ALA A 991 47.36 -36.48 30.42
C ALA A 991 47.37 -36.22 28.89
N THR A 992 47.94 -35.09 28.47
CA THR A 992 48.79 -34.86 27.26
C THR A 992 48.60 -35.68 25.95
N SER A 993 48.26 -34.97 24.86
CA SER A 993 48.97 -34.88 23.55
C SER A 993 49.26 -36.16 22.71
N THR A 994 49.50 -36.16 21.39
CA THR A 994 50.04 -35.15 20.44
C THR A 994 49.64 -35.48 18.98
N ASN A 995 49.46 -34.44 18.16
CA ASN A 995 49.93 -34.26 16.76
C ASN A 995 49.59 -35.25 15.61
N SER A 996 49.72 -34.66 14.40
CA SER A 996 50.02 -35.27 13.08
C SER A 996 48.90 -35.96 12.30
N SER A 997 48.85 -35.94 10.96
CA SER A 997 49.01 -34.86 9.94
C SER A 997 49.11 -35.50 8.53
N HIS A 998 48.55 -34.86 7.50
CA HIS A 998 48.83 -35.11 6.06
C HIS A 998 48.42 -36.50 5.51
N ASN A 999 48.27 -36.75 4.19
CA ASN A 999 47.93 -35.93 3.00
C ASN A 999 47.65 -36.89 1.82
N LYS A 1000 46.67 -36.58 0.93
CA LYS A 1000 46.66 -36.92 -0.52
C LYS A 1000 46.62 -38.44 -0.91
N THR A 1001 46.32 -38.93 -2.13
CA THR A 1001 45.61 -38.46 -3.36
C THR A 1001 45.22 -39.68 -4.25
N ASP A 1002 44.08 -39.58 -4.94
CA ASP A 1002 43.70 -40.01 -6.33
C ASP A 1002 43.98 -41.43 -6.94
N SER A 1003 42.93 -41.99 -7.57
CA SER A 1003 42.83 -42.86 -8.80
C SER A 1003 43.61 -44.20 -8.90
N ASP A 1004 43.08 -45.31 -9.45
CA ASP A 1004 42.58 -45.48 -10.85
C ASP A 1004 41.64 -46.72 -11.10
N CYS A 1005 41.33 -47.05 -12.36
CA CYS A 1005 40.17 -47.86 -12.87
C CYS A 1005 40.23 -49.42 -12.86
N SER A 1006 39.05 -50.10 -12.96
CA SER A 1006 38.74 -51.25 -13.89
C SER A 1006 37.28 -51.82 -13.81
N LEU A 1007 36.82 -52.52 -14.87
CA LEU A 1007 35.50 -53.20 -15.10
C LEU A 1007 35.70 -54.73 -15.36
N PRO A 1008 34.74 -55.62 -15.81
CA PRO A 1008 33.27 -55.59 -16.04
C PRO A 1008 32.54 -56.79 -15.31
N PRO A 1009 31.38 -57.42 -15.71
CA PRO A 1009 30.38 -57.18 -16.77
C PRO A 1009 28.86 -57.29 -16.37
N THR A 1010 27.98 -57.14 -17.37
CA THR A 1010 26.48 -57.13 -17.33
C THR A 1010 25.81 -58.49 -17.62
N PRO A 1011 24.47 -58.62 -17.49
CA PRO A 1011 23.63 -58.56 -18.72
C PRO A 1011 22.28 -57.82 -18.59
N THR A 1012 21.64 -57.55 -19.74
CA THR A 1012 20.38 -56.80 -19.94
C THR A 1012 19.26 -57.67 -20.53
N PHE A 1013 17.97 -57.32 -20.33
CA PHE A 1013 16.90 -57.64 -21.30
C PHE A 1013 15.67 -56.72 -21.20
N ASN A 1014 15.05 -56.41 -22.35
CA ASN A 1014 13.76 -55.72 -22.50
C ASN A 1014 13.24 -56.00 -23.93
N PRO A 1015 11.94 -56.31 -24.16
CA PRO A 1015 11.11 -55.38 -24.96
C PRO A 1015 9.58 -55.39 -24.68
N ALA A 1016 8.88 -54.42 -25.28
CA ALA A 1016 7.41 -54.27 -25.35
C ALA A 1016 6.82 -54.98 -26.63
N PRO A 1017 5.55 -54.82 -27.11
CA PRO A 1017 4.44 -53.93 -26.67
C PRO A 1017 2.97 -54.47 -26.77
N ALA A 1018 2.00 -53.56 -26.54
CA ALA A 1018 0.70 -53.40 -27.24
C ALA A 1018 -0.64 -54.02 -26.72
N SER A 1019 -1.54 -53.10 -26.31
CA SER A 1019 -2.96 -52.94 -26.73
C SER A 1019 -4.16 -53.65 -26.02
N ASN A 1020 -5.26 -52.87 -25.99
CA ASN A 1020 -6.70 -53.23 -25.90
C ASN A 1020 -7.37 -53.65 -24.56
N LEU A 1021 -7.96 -52.61 -23.91
CA LEU A 1021 -9.32 -52.51 -23.33
C LEU A 1021 -10.35 -53.60 -23.73
N PRO A 1022 -11.30 -53.98 -22.83
CA PRO A 1022 -12.47 -53.13 -22.59
C PRO A 1022 -13.07 -53.09 -21.15
N LEU A 1023 -13.80 -51.99 -20.87
CA LEU A 1023 -15.14 -51.82 -20.21
C LEU A 1023 -15.63 -52.87 -19.15
N HIS A 1024 -16.34 -52.52 -18.07
CA HIS A 1024 -17.37 -51.46 -17.88
C HIS A 1024 -17.66 -51.12 -16.39
N HIS A 1025 -18.13 -49.88 -16.14
CA HIS A 1025 -19.06 -49.41 -15.06
C HIS A 1025 -18.70 -49.55 -13.55
N HIS A 1026 -18.71 -48.47 -12.73
CA HIS A 1026 -19.82 -47.67 -12.13
C HIS A 1026 -20.54 -48.38 -10.94
N PHE A 1027 -21.06 -47.73 -9.90
CA PHE A 1027 -21.33 -46.31 -9.55
C PHE A 1027 -20.68 -45.95 -8.18
N GLY A 1028 -20.64 -44.70 -7.67
CA GLY A 1028 -21.04 -43.39 -8.22
C GLY A 1028 -21.79 -42.46 -7.23
N TYR A 1029 -21.57 -41.15 -7.35
CA TYR A 1029 -22.42 -40.02 -6.88
C TYR A 1029 -22.80 -39.87 -5.39
N THR A 1030 -22.00 -39.11 -4.63
CA THR A 1030 -22.39 -37.97 -3.75
C THR A 1030 -21.07 -37.21 -3.49
N VAL A 1031 -20.86 -35.94 -3.87
CA VAL A 1031 -21.34 -34.70 -3.22
C VAL A 1031 -21.59 -33.56 -4.25
N LEU A 1032 -21.48 -33.82 -5.55
CA LEU A 1032 -21.56 -32.81 -6.64
C LEU A 1032 -22.99 -32.25 -6.91
N MET A 1033 -23.80 -32.02 -5.87
CA MET A 1033 -25.22 -31.62 -5.95
C MET A 1033 -25.55 -30.25 -5.32
N CYS A 1034 -24.62 -29.60 -4.61
CA CYS A 1034 -24.91 -28.32 -3.95
C CYS A 1034 -24.76 -27.06 -4.83
N VAL A 1035 -24.08 -27.15 -5.98
CA VAL A 1035 -23.80 -25.95 -6.83
C VAL A 1035 -24.73 -25.84 -8.04
N ALA A 1036 -25.23 -26.94 -8.58
CA ALA A 1036 -26.13 -26.93 -9.75
C ALA A 1036 -27.56 -26.44 -9.44
N GLY A 1037 -28.03 -26.60 -8.19
CA GLY A 1037 -29.40 -26.26 -7.79
C GLY A 1037 -29.72 -24.75 -7.79
N ALA A 1038 -28.74 -23.90 -7.47
CA ALA A 1038 -28.94 -22.45 -7.37
C ALA A 1038 -29.19 -21.79 -8.74
N ALA A 1039 -28.51 -22.27 -9.79
CA ALA A 1039 -28.59 -21.70 -11.13
C ALA A 1039 -29.97 -21.85 -11.78
N LEU A 1040 -30.64 -22.99 -11.58
CA LEU A 1040 -31.96 -23.25 -12.18
C LEU A 1040 -33.09 -22.50 -11.47
N LEU A 1041 -32.96 -22.29 -10.15
CA LEU A 1041 -33.92 -21.52 -9.36
C LEU A 1041 -33.98 -20.04 -9.75
N LEU A 1042 -32.83 -19.42 -10.06
CA LEU A 1042 -32.79 -18.02 -10.52
C LEU A 1042 -33.56 -17.83 -11.85
N VAL A 1043 -33.38 -18.73 -12.82
CA VAL A 1043 -34.04 -18.63 -14.14
C VAL A 1043 -35.56 -18.77 -14.02
N ILE A 1044 -36.05 -19.60 -13.10
CA ILE A 1044 -37.48 -19.77 -12.83
C ILE A 1044 -38.05 -18.56 -12.07
N LEU A 1045 -37.32 -18.01 -11.09
CA LEU A 1045 -37.75 -16.81 -10.34
C LEU A 1045 -37.85 -15.56 -11.23
N VAL A 1046 -36.89 -15.33 -12.13
CA VAL A 1046 -36.93 -14.22 -13.10
C VAL A 1046 -38.11 -14.38 -14.09
N SER A 1047 -38.52 -15.62 -14.38
CA SER A 1047 -39.68 -15.90 -15.23
C SER A 1047 -41.03 -15.70 -14.52
N ALA A 1048 -41.08 -15.80 -13.18
CA ALA A 1048 -42.31 -15.68 -12.40
C ALA A 1048 -42.74 -14.23 -12.10
N LEU A 1049 -41.80 -13.28 -12.08
CA LEU A 1049 -42.04 -11.88 -11.68
C LEU A 1049 -42.83 -11.03 -12.72
N ASN A 1050 -43.18 -11.58 -13.88
CA ASN A 1050 -43.84 -10.85 -14.98
C ASN A 1050 -45.37 -11.04 -15.07
N LEU A 1051 -46.02 -11.66 -14.07
CA LEU A 1051 -47.43 -12.10 -14.22
C LEU A 1051 -48.37 -11.91 -13.01
N CYS A 1052 -48.23 -10.82 -12.23
CA CYS A 1052 -49.33 -10.37 -11.35
C CYS A 1052 -49.37 -8.85 -11.03
N CYS A 1053 -49.83 -8.04 -11.99
CA CYS A 1053 -50.59 -6.81 -11.70
C CYS A 1053 -51.48 -6.43 -12.89
N CYS A 1054 -52.80 -6.57 -12.75
CA CYS A 1054 -53.74 -6.37 -13.87
C CYS A 1054 -55.07 -5.74 -13.43
N SER A 1055 -55.08 -4.41 -13.29
CA SER A 1055 -56.26 -3.52 -13.23
C SER A 1055 -55.74 -2.08 -13.18
N ALA A 1056 -56.11 -1.11 -14.04
CA ALA A 1056 -56.93 -1.08 -15.26
C ALA A 1056 -56.25 -0.06 -16.25
N THR A 1057 -56.69 0.29 -17.47
CA THR A 1057 -58.05 0.40 -18.03
C THR A 1057 -58.03 0.48 -19.59
N ARG A 1058 -59.06 -0.08 -20.25
CA ARG A 1058 -59.60 0.26 -21.61
C ARG A 1058 -58.65 0.55 -22.81
N ARG A 1059 -58.54 -0.49 -23.67
CA ARG A 1059 -58.72 -0.47 -25.15
C ARG A 1059 -58.62 0.87 -25.91
N ARG A 1060 -57.74 0.91 -26.93
CA ARG A 1060 -58.15 1.22 -28.32
C ARG A 1060 -57.22 0.58 -29.37
N ARG A 1061 -57.78 -0.15 -30.34
CA ARG A 1061 -57.06 -0.69 -31.51
C ARG A 1061 -57.08 0.32 -32.66
N ARG A 1062 -55.97 0.44 -33.40
CA ARG A 1062 -56.00 0.60 -34.87
C ARG A 1062 -54.99 -0.36 -35.50
N ARG A 1063 -55.22 -0.69 -36.78
CA ARG A 1063 -54.50 -1.68 -37.59
C ARG A 1063 -53.78 -0.97 -38.76
N ALA A 1064 -52.92 -1.73 -39.45
CA ALA A 1064 -52.47 -1.52 -40.83
C ALA A 1064 -51.38 -0.44 -41.04
N ARG A 1065 -50.45 -0.59 -42.00
CA ARG A 1065 -50.18 -1.73 -42.93
C ARG A 1065 -48.72 -1.70 -43.42
N TYR A 1066 -48.29 -2.82 -44.00
CA TYR A 1066 -47.09 -2.96 -44.84
C TYR A 1066 -46.96 -1.85 -45.91
N LYS A 1067 -45.72 -1.48 -46.23
CA LYS A 1067 -45.13 -1.73 -47.57
C LYS A 1067 -43.61 -1.55 -47.58
N SER A 1068 -42.92 -2.42 -48.30
CA SER A 1068 -41.57 -2.18 -48.81
C SER A 1068 -41.64 -1.79 -50.29
N VAL A 1069 -40.67 -1.00 -50.77
CA VAL A 1069 -40.32 -0.81 -52.19
C VAL A 1069 -38.79 -0.65 -52.25
N SER A 1070 -38.16 -1.08 -53.34
CA SER A 1070 -36.70 -0.98 -53.54
C SER A 1070 -36.37 -0.61 -54.99
N LYS A 1071 -35.12 -0.16 -55.22
CA LYS A 1071 -34.54 0.29 -56.51
C LYS A 1071 -35.07 1.68 -56.97
N PHE A 1072 -34.40 2.46 -57.83
CA PHE A 1072 -33.31 2.16 -58.79
C PHE A 1072 -32.21 3.26 -58.87
N PHE A 1073 -31.10 2.91 -59.53
CA PHE A 1073 -29.97 3.70 -60.07
C PHE A 1073 -30.36 4.73 -61.16
N PRO A 1074 -29.42 5.42 -61.87
CA PRO A 1074 -28.15 6.10 -61.51
C PRO A 1074 -28.03 7.53 -62.15
N PHE A 1075 -26.89 8.22 -62.06
CA PHE A 1075 -26.00 8.54 -63.21
C PHE A 1075 -24.69 9.27 -62.80
N SER A 1076 -23.76 9.38 -63.75
CA SER A 1076 -22.42 9.99 -63.62
C SER A 1076 -22.17 11.09 -64.67
N TYR A 1077 -21.42 12.13 -64.32
CA TYR A 1077 -20.51 12.95 -65.15
C TYR A 1077 -19.60 13.75 -64.17
N GLY A 1078 -18.37 14.15 -64.46
CA GLY A 1078 -17.55 13.96 -65.68
C GLY A 1078 -16.96 15.29 -66.16
N GLU A 1079 -15.70 15.27 -66.57
CA GLU A 1079 -14.94 16.40 -67.17
C GLU A 1079 -14.65 17.62 -66.24
N GLN A 1080 -13.83 18.59 -66.66
CA GLN A 1080 -12.36 18.56 -66.90
C GLN A 1080 -11.84 20.00 -67.08
N LEU A 1081 -10.54 20.20 -66.86
CA LEU A 1081 -9.64 21.23 -67.46
C LEU A 1081 -10.10 22.72 -67.55
N ASP A 1082 -9.35 23.59 -66.88
CA ASP A 1082 -8.48 24.63 -67.50
C ASP A 1082 -7.67 25.31 -66.36
N ALA A 1083 -6.44 25.83 -66.43
CA ALA A 1083 -5.40 26.08 -67.46
C ALA A 1083 -5.01 27.57 -67.48
N ASP A 1084 -3.71 27.83 -67.23
CA ASP A 1084 -2.93 29.07 -67.39
C ASP A 1084 -3.39 30.41 -66.79
N GLY A 1085 -2.42 31.18 -66.25
CA GLY A 1085 -2.63 32.61 -65.97
C GLY A 1085 -1.64 33.29 -65.01
N GLY A 1086 -0.62 33.97 -65.56
CA GLY A 1086 -0.07 35.20 -64.96
C GLY A 1086 1.04 35.06 -63.92
N SER A 1087 2.28 35.19 -64.38
CA SER A 1087 3.42 35.61 -63.57
C SER A 1087 3.39 37.13 -63.34
N ASP A 1088 3.86 37.60 -62.19
CA ASP A 1088 4.51 38.91 -62.07
C ASP A 1088 5.66 38.80 -61.06
N GLY A 1089 6.76 39.53 -61.27
CA GLY A 1089 7.94 39.41 -60.43
C GLY A 1089 8.87 40.61 -60.49
N VAL A 1090 9.46 40.98 -59.36
CA VAL A 1090 10.47 42.03 -59.23
C VAL A 1090 11.58 41.54 -58.30
N SER A 1091 12.82 41.90 -58.61
CA SER A 1091 14.04 41.49 -57.93
C SER A 1091 14.82 42.70 -57.37
N VAL A 1092 15.99 42.44 -56.79
CA VAL A 1092 17.05 43.41 -56.40
C VAL A 1092 16.94 44.07 -55.02
N ALA A 1093 17.59 43.37 -54.10
CA ALA A 1093 18.27 43.75 -52.87
C ALA A 1093 19.03 45.12 -52.78
N ILE A 1094 19.32 45.55 -51.52
CA ILE A 1094 20.51 46.33 -51.04
C ILE A 1094 20.53 47.86 -51.38
N PRO A 1095 21.06 48.82 -50.54
CA PRO A 1095 21.54 48.83 -49.13
C PRO A 1095 21.19 50.09 -48.23
N GLU A 1096 21.84 50.18 -47.05
CA GLU A 1096 22.56 51.36 -46.45
C GLU A 1096 21.98 52.33 -45.35
N TYR A 1097 22.88 52.65 -44.37
CA TYR A 1097 22.97 53.73 -43.33
C TYR A 1097 21.80 54.06 -42.35
N GLY A 1098 22.05 54.63 -41.14
CA GLY A 1098 23.31 54.76 -40.37
C GLY A 1098 23.46 55.98 -39.41
N LEU A 1099 23.34 55.76 -38.08
CA LEU A 1099 23.89 56.60 -36.96
C LEU A 1099 23.34 58.05 -36.78
N PRO A 1100 23.69 58.85 -35.72
CA PRO A 1100 24.74 58.76 -34.66
C PRO A 1100 24.21 58.95 -33.19
N LYS A 1101 24.91 59.35 -32.09
CA LYS A 1101 26.27 59.88 -31.77
C LYS A 1101 26.62 59.84 -30.25
N SER A 1102 27.91 59.71 -29.88
CA SER A 1102 28.66 60.23 -28.67
C SER A 1102 28.05 60.30 -27.25
N GLY A 1103 28.74 60.03 -26.12
CA GLY A 1103 30.15 59.72 -25.75
C GLY A 1103 30.25 59.54 -24.19
N ARG A 1104 31.37 59.26 -23.48
CA ARG A 1104 32.80 59.63 -23.64
C ARG A 1104 33.71 58.96 -22.53
N ALA A 1105 34.91 58.46 -22.88
CA ALA A 1105 36.12 58.20 -22.03
C ALA A 1105 36.04 57.15 -20.86
N GLU A 1106 37.12 56.48 -20.36
CA GLU A 1106 38.52 56.22 -20.82
C GLU A 1106 39.17 55.06 -19.99
N ARG A 1107 40.11 54.29 -20.59
CA ARG A 1107 41.25 53.52 -19.96
C ARG A 1107 40.92 52.38 -18.95
N GLU A 1108 41.76 51.38 -18.67
CA GLU A 1108 43.09 50.90 -19.17
C GLU A 1108 43.09 49.34 -19.05
N MET A 1109 43.61 48.55 -20.01
CA MET A 1109 44.96 47.90 -19.99
C MET A 1109 45.19 47.00 -18.74
N LEU A 1110 45.33 45.66 -18.81
CA LEU A 1110 46.31 44.78 -19.48
C LEU A 1110 45.70 43.37 -19.73
N LEU A 1111 46.02 42.59 -20.79
CA LEU A 1111 47.13 41.61 -20.96
C LEU A 1111 47.32 40.60 -19.79
N ASN A 1112 47.54 39.30 -20.00
CA ASN A 1112 47.41 38.38 -21.17
C ASN A 1112 47.50 36.91 -20.65
N ASP A 1113 47.68 35.94 -21.55
CA ASP A 1113 48.13 34.56 -21.31
C ASP A 1113 47.13 33.61 -20.60
N SER A 1114 47.28 32.28 -20.70
CA SER A 1114 47.22 31.37 -21.86
C SER A 1114 47.22 29.93 -21.31
N ASP A 1115 46.94 28.93 -22.16
CA ASP A 1115 47.26 27.49 -21.97
C ASP A 1115 46.43 26.79 -20.86
N GLU A 1116 45.71 25.71 -21.13
CA GLU A 1116 46.20 24.32 -21.26
C GLU A 1116 46.96 23.83 -20.01
N ASP A 1117 46.25 23.10 -19.11
CA ASP A 1117 46.55 21.68 -18.87
C ASP A 1117 45.51 20.97 -17.96
N GLU A 1118 45.67 19.65 -17.87
CA GLU A 1118 44.78 18.62 -17.29
C GLU A 1118 44.25 18.85 -15.84
N ILE A 1119 42.92 18.70 -15.66
CA ILE A 1119 42.23 17.66 -14.82
C ILE A 1119 40.72 17.93 -14.74
#